data_AF-A0A699YXQ4-F1
#
_entry.id   AF-A0A699YXQ4-F1
#
_cell.length_a   1.000
_cell.length_b   1.000
_cell.length_c   1.000
_cell.angle_alpha   90.00
_cell.angle_beta   90.00
_cell.angle_gamma   90.00
#
_symmetry.space_group_name_H-M   'P 1'
#
loop_
_entity.id
_entity.type
_entity.pdbx_description
1 polymer ?
#
loop_
_entity_poly.entity_id
_entity_poly.type
_entity_poly.pdbx_seq_one_letter_code
_entity_poly.pdbx_strand_id
1 'polypeptide(L)'
;MGGALHLAGDTRLANISSSSFVANVAGQYGDSLSDNVIGFGGAMGAGVTTSNCTFQDNVATLSGGGIDTAQVPSFRVVGARFINNTAGLVGPDWALDPLNQGQSFGGAISAQASVLVVSGGTLFIQNQAALGGAVYADRMGDLSFDGSGAEDASAGLSASDLGVTFTGNRAAVGGALLASGGSPTYMTGPHLLLANNTAATGGAVVLHASYGQFVRVGFVNNSAMLERRLLSPVQQAWVNNLGCGQGGGGALCIQGYQPALTSELIVCDWTANTGISGGALHVSGLGDCDPGQDCFHLILYNSTMKRNAALGGGGGAVYWQHQHSLTVVCAADARRLEALRLVQDEQYAKRDWAVAQRDALGPCDEWEGNTAEGGYGPAVASSPFALSAPPVIPFYTSGDDLTIQVDVLDHYSQVVSGVQPGSSAVLVTGHAPSLSGQTQLAARNGSANFTALRLRGTAGLHPMSFTATSPLRTLHTAAVIVGMRNCLVGEFLAATGDQCLPCEAGTFNTADCSNTQLGGGLIVPQNGYWHSNPFSQVVQRCPYPGACAHDGRSQMVSVLQTQLLTATRQLLQAQAQAVVADFLAQFSNNSLHGSLHWLLSNSSNVALLTGAGGADGHALHISRGPWAALEVLDHDTSKLQVWQDLVMVWPGSKARVDARNAARMYEDAMCAEGHAGILCATCMPGWGAIQEGRCLSCPPW
;
A
#
# COMPACT_ATOMS: atom_id res chain seq x y z
N MET A 1 8.42 44.67 11.46
CA MET A 1 9.35 43.81 10.71
C MET A 1 10.69 43.88 11.42
N GLY A 2 11.45 42.78 11.51
CA GLY A 2 12.78 42.73 12.13
C GLY A 2 12.78 43.10 13.60
N GLY A 3 12.78 42.13 14.52
CA GLY A 3 12.72 42.44 15.96
C GLY A 3 13.94 43.23 16.42
N ALA A 4 15.13 42.90 15.90
CA ALA A 4 16.35 43.67 16.10
C ALA A 4 16.78 44.48 14.86
N LEU A 5 16.77 43.86 13.67
CA LEU A 5 17.23 44.50 12.44
C LEU A 5 16.23 44.30 11.31
N HIS A 6 15.94 45.38 10.59
CA HIS A 6 15.20 45.32 9.32
C HIS A 6 16.07 45.92 8.21
N LEU A 7 16.48 45.06 7.28
CA LEU A 7 17.35 45.41 6.16
C LEU A 7 16.50 45.43 4.89
N ALA A 8 16.26 46.60 4.31
CA ALA A 8 15.38 46.74 3.16
C ALA A 8 16.04 47.50 2.00
N GLY A 9 15.79 47.02 0.78
CA GLY A 9 16.28 47.63 -0.44
C GLY A 9 17.80 47.59 -0.54
N ASP A 10 18.33 48.56 -1.28
CA ASP A 10 19.76 48.66 -1.55
C ASP A 10 20.52 49.13 -0.30
N THR A 11 20.78 48.28 0.68
CA THR A 11 21.60 48.68 1.82
C THR A 11 23.09 48.66 1.44
N ARG A 12 23.73 49.83 1.31
CA ARG A 12 25.21 49.97 1.25
C ARG A 12 25.91 49.64 2.58
N LEU A 13 25.23 48.98 3.50
CA LEU A 13 25.73 48.90 4.85
C LEU A 13 26.84 47.88 5.03
N ALA A 14 27.87 48.41 5.68
CA ALA A 14 29.03 47.75 6.20
C ALA A 14 28.71 46.61 7.17
N ASN A 15 29.67 45.71 7.26
CA ASN A 15 29.78 44.56 8.13
C ASN A 15 29.36 44.91 9.59
N ILE A 16 28.28 44.32 10.07
CA ILE A 16 27.89 44.40 11.49
C ILE A 16 28.65 43.28 12.18
N SER A 17 29.55 43.61 13.10
CA SER A 17 30.39 42.61 13.75
C SER A 17 30.40 42.77 15.26
N SER A 18 30.42 41.65 15.97
CA SER A 18 30.56 41.59 17.43
C SER A 18 29.52 42.40 18.21
N SER A 19 28.32 42.56 17.65
CA SER A 19 27.21 43.30 18.27
C SER A 19 26.27 42.39 19.05
N SER A 20 25.59 42.94 20.05
CA SER A 20 24.57 42.24 20.84
C SER A 20 23.23 42.99 20.75
N PHE A 21 22.19 42.26 20.34
CA PHE A 21 20.81 42.73 20.21
C PHE A 21 19.94 41.86 21.12
N VAL A 22 19.55 42.42 22.28
CA VAL A 22 18.83 41.69 23.32
C VAL A 22 17.47 42.32 23.59
N ALA A 23 16.42 41.52 23.60
CA ALA A 23 15.07 41.92 23.98
C ALA A 23 14.49 43.10 23.17
N ASN A 24 14.86 43.23 21.90
CA ASN A 24 14.26 44.23 21.02
C ASN A 24 12.85 43.80 20.61
N VAL A 25 11.92 44.75 20.49
CA VAL A 25 10.53 44.49 20.13
C VAL A 25 10.12 45.38 18.96
N ALA A 26 9.76 44.77 17.83
CA ALA A 26 9.22 45.47 16.66
C ALA A 26 7.69 45.30 16.57
N GLY A 27 6.98 46.40 16.84
CA GLY A 27 5.53 46.51 16.73
C GLY A 27 5.00 46.56 15.28
N GLN A 28 3.68 46.53 15.13
CA GLN A 28 2.99 46.46 13.83
C GLN A 28 2.63 47.82 13.21
N TYR A 29 2.88 48.93 13.90
CA TYR A 29 2.32 50.21 13.47
C TYR A 29 3.17 50.88 12.41
N GLY A 30 2.56 51.01 11.22
CA GLY A 30 3.00 51.89 10.16
C GLY A 30 3.17 53.32 10.67
N ASP A 31 4.12 53.99 10.05
CA ASP A 31 4.50 55.39 10.23
C ASP A 31 5.37 55.71 11.45
N SER A 32 6.67 55.71 11.14
CA SER A 32 7.76 56.42 11.81
C SER A 32 8.21 55.91 13.19
N LEU A 33 9.41 55.31 13.18
CA LEU A 33 10.37 55.31 14.29
C LEU A 33 9.86 54.71 15.60
N SER A 34 9.82 53.37 15.66
CA SER A 34 10.07 52.72 16.95
C SER A 34 11.58 52.74 17.20
N ASP A 35 11.99 53.22 18.38
CA ASP A 35 13.33 53.71 18.75
C ASP A 35 14.50 52.71 18.64
N ASN A 36 14.32 51.50 18.10
CA ASN A 36 15.39 50.48 18.01
C ASN A 36 15.55 49.82 16.63
N VAL A 37 14.79 50.22 15.60
CA VAL A 37 14.92 49.62 14.25
C VAL A 37 15.88 50.45 13.39
N ILE A 38 17.08 49.92 13.17
CA ILE A 38 18.06 50.55 12.28
C ILE A 38 17.71 50.22 10.81
N GLY A 39 16.99 51.12 10.14
CA GLY A 39 16.66 51.01 8.72
C GLY A 39 17.69 51.69 7.82
N PHE A 40 18.08 51.03 6.72
CA PHE A 40 19.00 51.57 5.72
C PHE A 40 18.41 51.40 4.32
N GLY A 41 18.67 52.33 3.39
CA GLY A 41 18.30 52.19 1.98
C GLY A 41 19.12 53.11 1.07
N GLY A 42 19.58 52.62 -0.10
CA GLY A 42 20.33 53.37 -1.12
C GLY A 42 21.18 52.56 -2.14
N ALA A 43 20.85 52.63 -3.44
CA ALA A 43 21.61 52.26 -4.67
C ALA A 43 22.74 51.19 -4.65
N MET A 44 22.49 50.08 -5.37
CA MET A 44 23.35 48.98 -5.88
C MET A 44 24.85 48.91 -5.49
N GLY A 45 25.26 47.77 -4.91
CA GLY A 45 26.60 47.20 -5.14
C GLY A 45 27.20 46.28 -4.07
N ALA A 46 26.79 46.35 -2.80
CA ALA A 46 27.46 45.61 -1.71
C ALA A 46 26.47 44.76 -0.91
N GLY A 47 26.84 43.50 -0.64
CA GLY A 47 26.10 42.63 0.28
C GLY A 47 26.29 43.04 1.74
N VAL A 48 25.34 42.66 2.60
CA VAL A 48 25.42 42.89 4.06
C VAL A 48 26.03 41.66 4.72
N THR A 49 26.95 41.86 5.65
CA THR A 49 27.49 40.77 6.48
C THR A 49 27.21 41.04 7.95
N THR A 50 26.74 40.03 8.67
CA THR A 50 26.71 39.98 10.13
C THR A 50 27.70 38.94 10.61
N SER A 51 28.64 39.32 11.49
CA SER A 51 29.70 38.42 11.96
C SER A 51 29.83 38.44 13.48
N ASN A 52 29.83 37.27 14.12
CA ASN A 52 29.96 37.13 15.58
C ASN A 52 28.94 37.95 16.39
N CYS A 53 27.75 38.18 15.84
CA CYS A 53 26.68 38.91 16.51
C CYS A 53 25.80 37.98 17.36
N THR A 54 25.20 38.50 18.42
CA THR A 54 24.19 37.80 19.23
C THR A 54 22.85 38.50 19.13
N PHE A 55 21.82 37.76 18.74
CA PHE A 55 20.41 38.16 18.69
C PHE A 55 19.66 37.29 19.68
N GLN A 56 19.26 37.88 20.80
CA GLN A 56 18.62 37.14 21.89
C GLN A 56 17.29 37.78 22.31
N ASP A 57 16.28 36.95 22.52
CA ASP A 57 14.97 37.35 23.09
C ASP A 57 14.26 38.45 22.27
N ASN A 58 14.59 38.59 20.98
CA ASN A 58 13.99 39.63 20.14
C ASN A 58 12.62 39.17 19.61
N VAL A 59 11.67 40.11 19.54
CA VAL A 59 10.28 39.85 19.14
C VAL A 59 9.90 40.75 17.98
N ALA A 60 9.38 40.16 16.91
CA ALA A 60 8.78 40.89 15.79
C ALA A 60 7.30 40.51 15.66
N THR A 61 6.43 41.49 15.40
CA THR A 61 5.00 41.19 15.19
C THR A 61 4.75 40.36 13.91
N LEU A 62 5.58 40.57 12.87
CA LEU A 62 5.37 39.99 11.54
C LEU A 62 6.52 39.08 11.11
N SER A 63 7.75 39.57 11.01
CA SER A 63 8.82 38.78 10.38
C SER A 63 10.16 39.04 11.01
N GLY A 64 11.01 38.02 11.01
CA GLY A 64 12.42 38.11 11.40
C GLY A 64 12.57 38.54 12.85
N GLY A 65 12.25 37.67 13.81
CA GLY A 65 12.36 38.02 15.24
C GLY A 65 13.74 38.58 15.58
N GLY A 66 14.81 38.06 15.00
CA GLY A 66 16.11 38.72 14.97
C GLY A 66 16.24 39.71 13.81
N ILE A 67 16.32 39.17 12.59
CA ILE A 67 16.62 39.94 11.37
C ILE A 67 15.54 39.70 10.32
N ASP A 68 15.04 40.75 9.72
CA ASP A 68 14.20 40.69 8.53
C ASP A 68 14.92 41.36 7.36
N THR A 69 14.99 40.67 6.22
CA THR A 69 15.58 41.21 5.00
C THR A 69 14.57 41.22 3.86
N ALA A 70 14.52 42.34 3.14
CA ALA A 70 13.69 42.51 1.96
C ALA A 70 14.53 43.14 0.84
N GLN A 71 14.73 42.41 -0.26
CA GLN A 71 15.42 42.91 -1.46
C GLN A 71 16.91 43.29 -1.23
N VAL A 72 17.62 42.55 -0.36
CA VAL A 72 19.05 42.80 -0.05
C VAL A 72 19.95 41.86 -0.86
N PRO A 73 20.65 42.32 -1.93
CA PRO A 73 21.23 41.46 -2.99
C PRO A 73 22.01 40.23 -2.51
N SER A 74 22.77 40.39 -1.42
CA SER A 74 23.44 39.31 -0.73
C SER A 74 23.45 39.62 0.77
N PHE A 75 23.07 38.64 1.58
CA PHE A 75 23.14 38.71 3.03
C PHE A 75 23.95 37.52 3.57
N ARG A 76 25.00 37.82 4.33
CA ARG A 76 25.88 36.82 4.92
C ARG A 76 25.82 36.86 6.44
N VAL A 77 25.77 35.69 7.05
CA VAL A 77 25.76 35.50 8.51
C VAL A 77 26.90 34.55 8.87
N VAL A 78 27.83 35.01 9.70
CA VAL A 78 29.04 34.24 10.05
C VAL A 78 29.20 34.19 11.56
N GLY A 79 29.20 33.00 12.16
CA GLY A 79 29.41 32.84 13.61
C GLY A 79 28.43 33.58 14.51
N ALA A 80 27.21 33.84 14.03
CA ALA A 80 26.20 34.54 14.81
C ALA A 80 25.43 33.59 15.73
N ARG A 81 24.75 34.13 16.74
CA ARG A 81 23.89 33.37 17.66
C ARG A 81 22.50 33.98 17.67
N PHE A 82 21.49 33.19 17.31
CA PHE A 82 20.08 33.56 17.37
C PHE A 82 19.39 32.70 18.43
N ILE A 83 19.07 33.30 19.58
CA ILE A 83 18.58 32.61 20.77
C ILE A 83 17.19 33.15 21.12
N ASN A 84 16.19 32.27 21.16
CA ASN A 84 14.85 32.58 21.66
C ASN A 84 14.19 33.80 20.97
N ASN A 85 14.46 33.99 19.67
CA ASN A 85 13.81 35.06 18.91
C ASN A 85 12.44 34.59 18.40
N THR A 86 11.45 35.47 18.42
CA THR A 86 10.07 35.16 18.05
C THR A 86 9.56 36.10 16.97
N ALA A 87 8.96 35.54 15.90
CA ALA A 87 8.13 36.27 14.97
C ALA A 87 6.66 35.87 15.17
N GLY A 88 5.75 36.85 15.31
CA GLY A 88 4.35 36.67 15.67
C GLY A 88 4.03 37.20 17.08
N LEU A 89 2.81 37.68 17.31
CA LEU A 89 2.39 38.28 18.59
C LEU A 89 2.55 37.28 19.76
N VAL A 90 3.40 37.67 20.70
CA VAL A 90 3.68 36.96 21.95
C VAL A 90 2.51 37.16 22.92
N GLY A 91 1.74 36.09 23.10
CA GLY A 91 0.87 35.88 24.26
C GLY A 91 1.07 34.44 24.75
N PRO A 92 1.08 34.18 26.08
CA PRO A 92 1.18 32.83 26.64
C PRO A 92 0.00 31.93 26.20
N ASP A 93 -1.11 32.56 25.85
CA ASP A 93 -2.22 31.95 25.14
C ASP A 93 -2.10 32.33 23.67
N TRP A 94 -2.04 31.34 22.78
CA TRP A 94 -1.94 31.50 21.32
C TRP A 94 -3.18 32.15 20.68
N ALA A 95 -3.97 32.90 21.46
CA ALA A 95 -5.12 33.68 21.06
C ALA A 95 -4.66 34.97 20.35
N LEU A 96 -4.19 34.78 19.12
CA LEU A 96 -3.78 35.84 18.21
C LEU A 96 -4.98 36.68 17.75
N ASP A 97 -4.75 37.96 17.45
CA ASP A 97 -5.69 38.84 16.76
C ASP A 97 -6.09 38.26 15.38
N PRO A 98 -7.40 37.97 15.12
CA PRO A 98 -7.92 37.38 13.87
C PRO A 98 -7.46 38.04 12.57
N LEU A 99 -7.09 39.31 12.60
CA LEU A 99 -6.83 40.08 11.38
C LEU A 99 -5.41 39.92 10.83
N ASN A 100 -4.45 39.41 11.61
CA ASN A 100 -3.04 39.31 11.22
C ASN A 100 -2.45 37.88 11.31
N GLN A 101 -3.29 36.86 11.48
CA GLN A 101 -2.91 35.49 11.91
C GLN A 101 -2.12 34.64 10.90
N GLY A 102 -1.67 35.19 9.76
CA GLY A 102 -1.15 34.37 8.66
C GLY A 102 0.33 34.48 8.33
N GLN A 103 1.06 35.45 8.89
CA GLN A 103 2.30 35.93 8.27
C GLN A 103 3.45 36.08 9.24
N SER A 104 3.56 35.21 10.27
CA SER A 104 4.77 35.18 11.09
C SER A 104 5.88 34.37 10.43
N PHE A 105 6.85 35.06 9.84
CA PHE A 105 7.94 34.47 9.05
C PHE A 105 9.27 34.53 9.81
N GLY A 106 9.98 33.41 9.96
CA GLY A 106 11.37 33.41 10.41
C GLY A 106 11.58 33.90 11.84
N GLY A 107 11.61 33.00 12.82
CA GLY A 107 11.77 33.40 14.22
C GLY A 107 13.11 34.09 14.47
N ALA A 108 14.17 33.63 13.81
CA ALA A 108 15.47 34.28 13.80
C ALA A 108 15.63 35.20 12.58
N ILE A 109 15.52 34.64 11.38
CA ILE A 109 15.77 35.34 10.12
C ILE A 109 14.59 35.14 9.17
N SER A 110 14.04 36.23 8.66
CA SER A 110 13.15 36.24 7.49
C SER A 110 13.91 36.87 6.33
N ALA A 111 14.02 36.17 5.20
CA ALA A 111 14.74 36.66 4.03
C ALA A 111 13.88 36.54 2.77
N GLN A 112 13.77 37.64 2.03
CA GLN A 112 13.06 37.69 0.75
C GLN A 112 13.92 38.28 -0.37
N ALA A 113 13.93 37.55 -1.50
CA ALA A 113 14.43 37.99 -2.80
C ALA A 113 15.89 38.42 -2.88
N SER A 114 16.85 37.51 -2.57
CA SER A 114 18.31 37.66 -2.80
C SER A 114 19.10 36.36 -2.53
N VAL A 115 20.39 36.45 -2.16
CA VAL A 115 21.25 35.35 -1.69
C VAL A 115 21.41 35.40 -0.17
N LEU A 116 21.20 34.29 0.54
CA LEU A 116 21.52 34.15 1.98
C LEU A 116 22.61 33.10 2.16
N VAL A 117 23.74 33.48 2.77
CA VAL A 117 24.82 32.56 3.12
C VAL A 117 25.03 32.56 4.62
N VAL A 118 24.91 31.40 5.26
CA VAL A 118 25.13 31.22 6.69
C VAL A 118 26.29 30.27 6.90
N SER A 119 27.28 30.68 7.69
CA SER A 119 28.48 29.88 7.94
C SER A 119 29.10 30.16 9.30
N GLY A 120 30.29 29.60 9.54
CA GLY A 120 31.17 29.98 10.66
C GLY A 120 30.67 29.57 12.04
N GLY A 121 29.95 28.45 12.16
CA GLY A 121 29.43 27.98 13.46
C GLY A 121 28.22 28.76 13.96
N THR A 122 27.44 29.35 13.06
CA THR A 122 26.21 30.08 13.41
C THR A 122 25.20 29.16 14.13
N LEU A 123 24.62 29.63 15.23
CA LEU A 123 23.69 28.88 16.07
C LEU A 123 22.28 29.48 16.02
N PHE A 124 21.27 28.63 15.80
CA PHE A 124 19.85 28.97 15.90
C PHE A 124 19.20 28.11 16.98
N ILE A 125 18.95 28.72 18.15
CA ILE A 125 18.50 28.04 19.36
C ILE A 125 17.12 28.56 19.75
N GLN A 126 16.13 27.66 19.85
CA GLN A 126 14.81 27.95 20.43
C GLN A 126 14.06 29.12 19.76
N ASN A 127 14.27 29.36 18.47
CA ASN A 127 13.54 30.41 17.77
C ASN A 127 12.14 29.92 17.37
N GLN A 128 11.19 30.84 17.29
CA GLN A 128 9.78 30.52 17.05
C GLN A 128 9.13 31.42 16.00
N ALA A 129 8.37 30.82 15.08
CA ALA A 129 7.52 31.52 14.11
C ALA A 129 6.34 30.64 13.66
N ALA A 130 5.45 31.11 12.79
CA ALA A 130 4.51 30.21 12.09
C ALA A 130 5.22 29.43 10.99
N LEU A 131 6.09 30.09 10.24
CA LEU A 131 6.73 29.58 9.03
C LEU A 131 8.24 29.75 9.18
N GLY A 132 8.99 28.65 9.20
CA GLY A 132 10.44 28.67 9.39
C GLY A 132 10.83 29.12 10.80
N GLY A 133 10.87 28.20 11.77
CA GLY A 133 11.02 28.57 13.19
C GLY A 133 12.32 29.33 13.47
N ALA A 134 13.42 28.98 12.79
CA ALA A 134 14.61 29.81 12.73
C ALA A 134 14.61 30.69 11.47
N VAL A 135 14.64 30.06 10.29
CA VAL A 135 14.84 30.75 9.02
C VAL A 135 13.62 30.57 8.13
N TYR A 136 13.10 31.68 7.60
CA TYR A 136 12.17 31.69 6.49
C TYR A 136 12.85 32.32 5.28
N ALA A 137 12.81 31.64 4.15
CA ALA A 137 13.41 32.08 2.90
C ALA A 137 12.39 31.95 1.76
N ASP A 138 12.08 33.06 1.08
CA ASP A 138 11.16 33.06 -0.07
C ASP A 138 11.80 33.71 -1.30
N ARG A 139 11.66 33.03 -2.44
CA ARG A 139 12.13 33.47 -3.77
C ARG A 139 13.60 33.89 -3.77
N MET A 140 14.46 33.11 -3.12
CA MET A 140 15.89 33.35 -3.07
C MET A 140 16.57 32.92 -4.36
N GLY A 141 17.61 33.66 -4.76
CA GLY A 141 18.52 33.22 -5.82
C GLY A 141 19.41 32.07 -5.37
N ASP A 142 19.86 32.11 -4.11
CA ASP A 142 20.66 31.06 -3.48
C ASP A 142 20.50 31.10 -1.95
N LEU A 143 20.29 29.95 -1.33
CA LEU A 143 20.23 29.77 0.12
C LEU A 143 21.27 28.73 0.53
N SER A 144 22.37 29.18 1.12
CA SER A 144 23.52 28.35 1.45
C SER A 144 23.80 28.31 2.96
N PHE A 145 23.95 27.12 3.50
CA PHE A 145 24.40 26.85 4.86
C PHE A 145 25.65 25.98 4.81
N ASP A 146 26.75 26.50 5.34
CA ASP A 146 28.06 25.84 5.30
C ASP A 146 28.54 25.48 6.71
N GLY A 147 28.55 24.18 6.99
CA GLY A 147 29.04 23.53 8.19
C GLY A 147 30.42 22.89 8.06
N SER A 148 31.24 23.29 7.07
CA SER A 148 32.61 22.77 6.88
C SER A 148 33.63 23.22 7.95
N GLY A 149 33.20 24.03 8.93
CA GLY A 149 34.05 24.55 10.01
C GLY A 149 34.68 25.89 9.62
N ALA A 150 34.84 26.79 10.59
CA ALA A 150 35.53 28.05 10.36
C ALA A 150 37.05 27.79 10.29
N GLU A 151 37.68 27.98 9.13
CA GLU A 151 39.15 27.97 9.01
C GLU A 151 39.83 29.10 9.83
N ASP A 152 39.08 30.10 10.30
CA ASP A 152 39.58 31.28 11.00
C ASP A 152 39.43 31.23 12.54
N ALA A 153 39.81 30.11 13.17
CA ALA A 153 39.86 29.97 14.62
C ALA A 153 41.07 30.72 15.24
N SER A 154 41.07 32.05 15.17
CA SER A 154 42.08 32.91 15.83
C SER A 154 41.67 33.38 17.23
N ALA A 155 40.53 32.91 17.76
CA ALA A 155 40.00 33.35 19.06
C ALA A 155 39.54 32.18 19.96
N GLY A 156 40.48 31.48 20.59
CA GLY A 156 40.39 30.92 21.96
C GLY A 156 39.21 30.02 22.40
N LEU A 157 38.23 29.75 21.55
CA LEU A 157 37.22 28.70 21.74
C LEU A 157 37.82 27.40 21.21
N SER A 158 37.56 26.26 21.85
CA SER A 158 37.82 24.95 21.25
C SER A 158 36.83 24.77 20.08
N ALA A 159 37.16 25.42 18.97
CA ALA A 159 36.35 25.65 17.78
C ALA A 159 36.41 24.50 16.77
N SER A 160 36.84 23.30 17.20
CA SER A 160 36.94 22.12 16.34
C SER A 160 35.59 21.43 16.08
N ASP A 161 34.50 21.82 16.76
CA ASP A 161 33.27 20.99 16.82
C ASP A 161 31.96 21.69 16.37
N LEU A 162 31.96 22.94 15.94
CA LEU A 162 30.70 23.70 15.71
C LEU A 162 30.55 24.19 14.26
N GLY A 163 29.81 23.42 13.46
CA GLY A 163 29.20 23.90 12.21
C GLY A 163 27.88 24.62 12.47
N VAL A 164 27.15 24.97 11.40
CA VAL A 164 25.83 25.61 11.53
C VAL A 164 24.86 24.66 12.25
N THR A 165 24.26 25.12 13.34
CA THR A 165 23.37 24.29 14.17
C THR A 165 22.01 24.92 14.35
N PHE A 166 20.96 24.14 14.09
CA PHE A 166 19.56 24.47 14.38
C PHE A 166 19.04 23.56 15.48
N THR A 167 18.78 24.10 16.67
CA THR A 167 18.30 23.30 17.80
C THR A 167 17.10 23.88 18.53
N GLY A 168 16.10 23.03 18.80
CA GLY A 168 14.94 23.41 19.60
C GLY A 168 14.02 24.45 18.97
N ASN A 169 14.15 24.72 17.66
CA ASN A 169 13.32 25.71 16.98
C ASN A 169 11.91 25.15 16.71
N ARG A 170 10.90 26.03 16.72
CA ARG A 170 9.49 25.63 16.64
C ARG A 170 8.72 26.44 15.60
N ALA A 171 7.95 25.75 14.76
CA ALA A 171 7.04 26.42 13.82
C ALA A 171 5.78 25.61 13.52
N ALA A 172 4.81 26.18 12.79
CA ALA A 172 3.77 25.37 12.17
C ALA A 172 4.34 24.59 10.98
N VAL A 173 5.22 25.21 10.20
CA VAL A 173 5.84 24.62 9.00
C VAL A 173 7.35 24.85 9.06
N GLY A 174 8.15 23.79 8.97
CA GLY A 174 9.62 23.89 8.96
C GLY A 174 10.17 24.39 10.28
N GLY A 175 10.35 23.49 11.26
CA GLY A 175 10.72 23.87 12.63
C GLY A 175 12.01 24.68 12.71
N ALA A 176 12.99 24.35 11.86
CA ALA A 176 14.21 25.11 11.66
C ALA A 176 14.10 26.02 10.43
N LEU A 177 13.85 25.45 9.24
CA LEU A 177 13.87 26.16 7.97
C LEU A 177 12.59 25.89 7.17
N LEU A 178 12.03 26.95 6.59
CA LEU A 178 11.15 26.87 5.43
C LEU A 178 11.78 27.64 4.27
N ALA A 179 12.02 26.95 3.16
CA ALA A 179 12.43 27.56 1.89
C ALA A 179 11.29 27.42 0.87
N SER A 180 10.90 28.53 0.24
CA SER A 180 9.80 28.58 -0.73
C SER A 180 10.11 29.33 -2.02
N GLY A 181 9.27 29.13 -3.03
CA GLY A 181 9.25 29.98 -4.22
C GLY A 181 10.43 29.77 -5.17
N GLY A 182 10.90 28.53 -5.34
CA GLY A 182 12.00 28.20 -6.24
C GLY A 182 13.38 28.46 -5.66
N SER A 183 13.50 28.61 -4.34
CA SER A 183 14.76 28.91 -3.65
C SER A 183 15.72 27.71 -3.67
N PRO A 184 16.83 27.72 -4.44
CA PRO A 184 17.82 26.66 -4.39
C PRO A 184 18.45 26.62 -3.00
N THR A 185 18.38 25.47 -2.33
CA THR A 185 18.86 25.33 -0.95
C THR A 185 20.06 24.39 -0.88
N TYR A 186 21.21 24.88 -0.42
CA TYR A 186 22.42 24.11 -0.23
C TYR A 186 22.75 24.02 1.25
N MET A 187 22.79 22.82 1.80
CA MET A 187 23.25 22.55 3.16
C MET A 187 24.43 21.59 3.10
N THR A 188 25.63 22.08 3.36
CA THR A 188 26.84 21.30 3.15
C THR A 188 27.73 21.31 4.38
N GLY A 189 28.34 20.17 4.69
CA GLY A 189 29.40 20.07 5.67
C GLY A 189 29.05 19.18 6.86
N PRO A 190 30.02 18.39 7.37
CA PRO A 190 29.80 17.32 8.36
C PRO A 190 29.37 17.80 9.74
N HIS A 191 29.50 19.09 10.03
CA HIS A 191 29.09 19.68 11.30
C HIS A 191 27.77 20.46 11.19
N LEU A 192 27.04 20.34 10.08
CA LEU A 192 25.70 20.91 9.94
C LEU A 192 24.68 20.01 10.63
N LEU A 193 24.06 20.51 11.70
CA LEU A 193 23.16 19.74 12.56
C LEU A 193 21.80 20.42 12.71
N LEU A 194 20.73 19.66 12.47
CA LEU A 194 19.36 20.03 12.78
C LEU A 194 18.81 19.07 13.83
N ALA A 195 18.68 19.54 15.07
CA ALA A 195 18.32 18.70 16.20
C ALA A 195 17.12 19.23 17.00
N ASN A 196 16.25 18.35 17.49
CA ASN A 196 15.16 18.72 18.41
C ASN A 196 14.22 19.82 17.87
N ASN A 197 14.13 20.00 16.55
CA ASN A 197 13.22 20.99 15.97
C ASN A 197 11.82 20.37 15.89
N THR A 198 10.79 21.20 16.07
CA THR A 198 9.40 20.72 16.07
C THR A 198 8.53 21.57 15.16
N ALA A 199 7.76 20.91 14.29
CA ALA A 199 6.73 21.56 13.51
C ALA A 199 5.47 20.70 13.33
N ALA A 200 4.43 21.24 12.71
CA ALA A 200 3.28 20.42 12.30
C ALA A 200 3.55 19.68 10.98
N THR A 201 4.54 20.11 10.20
CA THR A 201 5.03 19.43 8.99
C THR A 201 6.48 19.84 8.73
N GLY A 202 7.31 18.91 8.26
CA GLY A 202 8.77 19.08 8.12
C GLY A 202 9.41 19.50 9.44
N GLY A 203 9.55 18.56 10.37
CA GLY A 203 9.90 18.88 11.77
C GLY A 203 11.16 19.75 11.91
N ALA A 204 12.13 19.61 11.01
CA ALA A 204 13.22 20.56 10.83
C ALA A 204 13.06 21.43 9.58
N VAL A 205 12.94 20.82 8.41
CA VAL A 205 13.04 21.54 7.12
C VAL A 205 11.81 21.27 6.26
N VAL A 206 11.33 22.32 5.62
CA VAL A 206 10.38 22.23 4.51
C VAL A 206 10.96 22.92 3.29
N LEU A 207 10.99 22.19 2.17
CA LEU A 207 11.23 22.75 0.84
C LEU A 207 9.91 22.79 0.09
N HIS A 208 9.33 23.97 -0.08
CA HIS A 208 8.06 24.16 -0.78
C HIS A 208 8.30 24.79 -2.15
N ALA A 209 7.87 24.13 -3.23
CA ALA A 209 8.13 24.58 -4.59
C ALA A 209 9.62 24.88 -4.87
N SER A 210 10.50 24.13 -4.22
CA SER A 210 11.94 24.40 -4.19
C SER A 210 12.70 23.08 -4.29
N TYR A 211 14.01 23.16 -4.49
CA TYR A 211 14.90 22.01 -4.54
C TYR A 211 16.12 22.28 -3.66
N GLY A 212 16.82 21.22 -3.29
CA GLY A 212 18.01 21.38 -2.48
C GLY A 212 19.02 20.26 -2.59
N GLN A 213 20.24 20.59 -2.23
CA GLN A 213 21.35 19.66 -2.10
C GLN A 213 21.81 19.65 -0.64
N PHE A 214 21.78 18.48 -0.03
CA PHE A 214 22.17 18.25 1.35
C PHE A 214 23.36 17.29 1.35
N VAL A 215 24.49 17.73 1.89
CA VAL A 215 25.73 16.94 1.88
C VAL A 215 26.27 16.86 3.30
N ARG A 216 26.26 15.65 3.87
CA ARG A 216 26.74 15.37 5.24
C ARG A 216 25.98 16.13 6.34
N VAL A 217 24.67 16.21 6.20
CA VAL A 217 23.79 16.87 7.17
C VAL A 217 23.25 15.88 8.19
N GLY A 218 23.28 16.25 9.47
CA GLY A 218 22.68 15.47 10.56
C GLY A 218 21.27 15.96 10.91
N PHE A 219 20.29 15.06 10.85
CA PHE A 219 18.91 15.26 11.30
C PHE A 219 18.61 14.38 12.51
N VAL A 220 18.53 14.98 13.70
CA VAL A 220 18.46 14.24 14.96
C VAL A 220 17.25 14.64 15.80
N ASN A 221 16.38 13.69 16.12
CA ASN A 221 15.27 13.90 17.07
C ASN A 221 14.35 15.07 16.69
N ASN A 222 14.12 15.28 15.39
CA ASN A 222 13.14 16.27 14.93
C ASN A 222 11.74 15.65 14.92
N SER A 223 10.72 16.50 15.08
CA SER A 223 9.34 16.04 15.20
C SER A 223 8.38 16.86 14.34
N ALA A 224 7.57 16.18 13.53
CA ALA A 224 6.45 16.76 12.80
C ALA A 224 5.11 16.54 13.56
N MET A 225 5.10 16.67 14.89
CA MET A 225 3.94 16.34 15.74
C MET A 225 3.37 17.50 16.52
N LEU A 226 3.60 18.74 16.07
CA LEU A 226 2.98 19.87 16.72
C LEU A 226 1.44 19.70 16.72
N GLU A 227 0.86 19.66 17.92
CA GLU A 227 -0.57 19.38 18.07
C GLU A 227 -1.44 20.38 17.30
N ARG A 228 -2.46 19.85 16.61
CA ARG A 228 -3.40 20.63 15.79
C ARG A 228 -4.09 21.75 16.56
N ARG A 229 -4.36 21.54 17.85
CA ARG A 229 -5.01 22.52 18.74
C ARG A 229 -4.18 23.77 18.95
N LEU A 230 -2.89 23.71 18.68
CA LEU A 230 -1.97 24.82 18.79
C LEU A 230 -1.89 25.62 17.48
N LEU A 231 -2.53 25.20 16.39
CA LEU A 231 -2.49 25.93 15.13
C LEU A 231 -3.69 26.86 15.00
N SER A 232 -3.43 28.11 14.60
CA SER A 232 -4.48 29.00 14.10
C SER A 232 -5.10 28.43 12.80
N PRO A 233 -6.33 28.84 12.43
CA PRO A 233 -6.95 28.40 11.18
C PRO A 233 -6.11 28.67 9.94
N VAL A 234 -5.35 29.78 9.91
CA VAL A 234 -4.48 30.12 8.78
C VAL A 234 -3.26 29.23 8.73
N GLN A 235 -2.59 28.98 9.86
CA GLN A 235 -1.49 28.02 9.94
C GLN A 235 -1.95 26.63 9.53
N GLN A 236 -3.13 26.22 9.98
CA GLN A 236 -3.72 24.95 9.58
C GLN A 236 -3.97 24.90 8.07
N ALA A 237 -4.46 25.99 7.46
CA ALA A 237 -4.65 26.06 6.02
C ALA A 237 -3.31 25.91 5.27
N TRP A 238 -2.24 26.55 5.73
CA TRP A 238 -0.89 26.35 5.18
C TRP A 238 -0.44 24.89 5.27
N VAL A 239 -0.55 24.28 6.45
CA VAL A 239 -0.20 22.86 6.66
C VAL A 239 -1.02 21.94 5.75
N ASN A 240 -2.30 22.25 5.54
CA ASN A 240 -3.18 21.45 4.67
C ASN A 240 -2.87 21.66 3.17
N ASN A 241 -2.43 22.85 2.78
CA ASN A 241 -2.11 23.19 1.39
C ASN A 241 -0.71 22.71 0.97
N LEU A 242 0.16 22.40 1.95
CA LEU A 242 1.42 21.72 1.70
C LEU A 242 1.16 20.25 1.37
N GLY A 243 1.80 19.76 0.31
CA GLY A 243 1.63 18.39 -0.19
C GLY A 243 2.04 17.31 0.80
N CYS A 244 2.93 17.63 1.74
CA CYS A 244 3.28 16.74 2.85
C CYS A 244 2.16 16.59 3.88
N GLY A 245 1.22 17.54 3.93
CA GLY A 245 0.15 17.60 4.93
C GLY A 245 0.66 17.70 6.37
N GLN A 246 -0.26 17.52 7.32
CA GLN A 246 0.09 17.45 8.74
C GLN A 246 0.86 16.16 9.03
N GLY A 247 2.00 16.31 9.68
CA GLY A 247 2.89 15.24 10.12
C GLY A 247 3.74 14.61 9.04
N GLY A 248 3.78 15.18 7.84
CA GLY A 248 4.71 14.73 6.81
C GLY A 248 6.16 15.12 7.14
N GLY A 249 7.05 14.13 7.15
CA GLY A 249 8.50 14.34 7.23
C GLY A 249 8.93 14.77 8.63
N GLY A 250 9.19 13.82 9.52
CA GLY A 250 9.59 14.14 10.89
C GLY A 250 10.85 15.01 10.98
N ALA A 251 11.74 14.93 9.99
CA ALA A 251 12.83 15.87 9.79
C ALA A 251 12.61 16.77 8.57
N LEU A 252 12.44 16.17 7.39
CA LEU A 252 12.41 16.89 6.13
C LEU A 252 11.14 16.57 5.34
N CYS A 253 10.44 17.63 4.93
CA CYS A 253 9.37 17.57 3.96
C CYS A 253 9.82 18.28 2.67
N ILE A 254 9.71 17.59 1.55
CA ILE A 254 9.96 18.17 0.23
C ILE A 254 8.66 18.12 -0.57
N GLN A 255 8.27 19.28 -1.09
CA GLN A 255 7.19 19.42 -2.04
C GLN A 255 7.73 20.05 -3.33
N GLY A 256 8.07 19.20 -4.30
CA GLY A 256 8.65 19.62 -5.57
C GLY A 256 7.63 20.22 -6.53
N TYR A 257 8.05 21.16 -7.37
CA TYR A 257 7.16 21.90 -8.30
C TYR A 257 7.42 21.61 -9.78
N GLN A 258 8.58 21.08 -10.17
CA GLN A 258 8.93 20.92 -11.59
C GLN A 258 9.75 19.64 -11.88
N PRO A 259 9.54 18.99 -13.06
CA PRO A 259 10.33 17.86 -13.56
C PRO A 259 11.84 18.08 -13.58
N ALA A 260 12.25 19.32 -13.89
CA ALA A 260 13.63 19.64 -14.23
C ALA A 260 14.56 19.78 -13.01
N LEU A 261 14.01 19.74 -11.80
CA LEU A 261 14.76 20.02 -10.59
C LEU A 261 14.91 18.73 -9.78
N THR A 262 16.15 18.26 -9.68
CA THR A 262 16.53 17.14 -8.83
C THR A 262 17.03 17.66 -7.50
N SER A 263 16.54 17.11 -6.40
CA SER A 263 17.16 17.30 -5.09
C SER A 263 18.04 16.10 -4.73
N GLU A 264 19.13 16.36 -4.04
CA GLU A 264 20.15 15.36 -3.73
C GLU A 264 20.46 15.38 -2.23
N LEU A 265 20.45 14.20 -1.61
CA LEU A 265 20.79 14.02 -0.20
C LEU A 265 21.90 13.00 -0.10
N ILE A 266 23.10 13.50 0.16
CA ILE A 266 24.36 12.80 0.00
C ILE A 266 24.97 12.60 1.39
N VAL A 267 25.07 11.35 1.83
CA VAL A 267 25.71 10.96 3.10
C VAL A 267 25.10 11.69 4.30
N CYS A 268 23.77 11.80 4.35
CA CYS A 268 23.06 12.41 5.46
C CYS A 268 22.71 11.38 6.54
N ASP A 269 22.72 11.81 7.80
CA ASP A 269 22.41 10.97 8.96
C ASP A 269 21.04 11.34 9.54
N TRP A 270 20.13 10.37 9.60
CA TRP A 270 18.74 10.56 10.02
C TRP A 270 18.45 9.69 11.23
N THR A 271 18.44 10.30 12.42
CA THR A 271 18.30 9.53 13.67
C THR A 271 17.14 10.01 14.52
N ALA A 272 16.27 9.07 14.93
CA ALA A 272 15.22 9.30 15.92
C ALA A 272 14.20 10.39 15.54
N ASN A 273 13.99 10.65 14.25
CA ASN A 273 12.99 11.62 13.82
C ASN A 273 11.59 11.00 13.85
N THR A 274 10.58 11.82 14.13
CA THR A 274 9.21 11.33 14.34
C THR A 274 8.20 12.12 13.52
N GLY A 275 7.38 11.44 12.73
CA GLY A 275 6.31 12.04 11.91
C GLY A 275 5.04 11.18 11.91
N ILE A 276 3.99 11.64 11.23
CA ILE A 276 2.79 10.84 10.92
C ILE A 276 3.04 10.01 9.66
N SER A 277 3.74 10.58 8.66
CA SER A 277 4.15 9.89 7.44
C SER A 277 5.56 10.31 7.04
N GLY A 278 6.44 9.33 6.80
CA GLY A 278 7.86 9.58 6.60
C GLY A 278 8.49 10.04 7.91
N GLY A 279 8.82 9.10 8.81
CA GLY A 279 9.35 9.44 10.13
C GLY A 279 10.60 10.32 10.06
N ALA A 280 11.42 10.18 9.03
CA ALA A 280 12.47 11.14 8.67
C ALA A 280 12.05 12.04 7.51
N LEU A 281 11.68 11.47 6.37
CA LEU A 281 11.57 12.16 5.10
C LEU A 281 10.20 11.92 4.46
N HIS A 282 9.55 13.00 4.02
CA HIS A 282 8.35 12.96 3.20
C HIS A 282 8.58 13.68 1.87
N VAL A 283 8.28 13.00 0.77
CA VAL A 283 8.41 13.53 -0.60
C VAL A 283 7.06 13.60 -1.29
N SER A 284 6.71 14.78 -1.79
CA SER A 284 5.45 15.07 -2.47
C SER A 284 5.65 16.03 -3.64
N GLY A 285 4.64 16.15 -4.51
CA GLY A 285 4.60 17.11 -5.61
C GLY A 285 3.61 18.25 -5.38
N LEU A 286 3.75 19.36 -6.12
CA LEU A 286 2.78 20.44 -6.22
C LEU A 286 1.98 20.31 -7.51
N GLY A 287 0.69 19.97 -7.39
CA GLY A 287 -0.24 19.93 -8.53
C GLY A 287 0.17 18.94 -9.63
N ASP A 288 -0.74 18.72 -10.58
CA ASP A 288 -0.67 17.96 -11.85
C ASP A 288 0.68 17.38 -12.29
N CYS A 289 1.24 16.54 -11.44
CA CYS A 289 2.31 15.63 -11.73
C CYS A 289 1.67 14.55 -12.61
N ASP A 290 1.54 14.87 -13.90
CA ASP A 290 0.73 14.10 -14.84
C ASP A 290 1.27 12.66 -14.86
N PRO A 291 0.42 11.64 -14.67
CA PRO A 291 0.87 10.25 -14.68
C PRO A 291 1.57 9.92 -16.01
N GLY A 292 2.90 9.82 -15.98
CA GLY A 292 3.75 9.54 -17.15
C GLY A 292 4.72 10.66 -17.55
N GLN A 293 4.67 11.84 -16.94
CA GLN A 293 5.73 12.85 -17.03
C GLN A 293 6.68 12.68 -15.84
N ASP A 294 7.98 12.92 -16.05
CA ASP A 294 8.97 12.90 -14.97
C ASP A 294 8.56 13.95 -13.93
N CYS A 295 8.09 13.51 -12.77
CA CYS A 295 7.86 14.40 -11.65
C CYS A 295 9.20 14.91 -11.10
N PHE A 296 9.12 15.91 -10.22
CA PHE A 296 10.24 16.27 -9.34
C PHE A 296 10.94 14.99 -8.82
N HIS A 297 12.28 14.99 -8.87
CA HIS A 297 13.08 13.81 -8.56
C HIS A 297 13.96 14.04 -7.33
N LEU A 298 14.00 13.04 -6.44
CA LEU A 298 14.85 13.02 -5.25
C LEU A 298 15.83 11.85 -5.32
N ILE A 299 17.10 12.14 -5.10
CA ILE A 299 18.15 11.12 -4.97
C ILE A 299 18.66 11.08 -3.53
N LEU A 300 18.47 9.95 -2.86
CA LEU A 300 19.07 9.62 -1.58
C LEU A 300 20.32 8.78 -1.83
N TYR A 301 21.49 9.38 -1.61
CA TYR A 301 22.77 8.73 -1.84
C TYR A 301 23.49 8.45 -0.53
N ASN A 302 23.73 7.17 -0.25
CA ASN A 302 24.54 6.68 0.88
C ASN A 302 24.18 7.31 2.24
N SER A 303 22.89 7.52 2.49
CA SER A 303 22.39 8.11 3.73
C SER A 303 22.00 7.04 4.76
N THR A 304 22.20 7.31 6.05
CA THR A 304 21.87 6.37 7.13
C THR A 304 20.55 6.75 7.80
N MET A 305 19.62 5.80 7.98
CA MET A 305 18.33 6.08 8.62
C MET A 305 18.08 5.14 9.79
N LYS A 306 18.08 5.70 11.01
CA LYS A 306 18.04 4.93 12.25
C LYS A 306 16.95 5.39 13.19
N ARG A 307 16.16 4.45 13.70
CA ARG A 307 15.16 4.69 14.77
C ARG A 307 14.14 5.79 14.44
N ASN A 308 13.86 6.04 13.17
CA ASN A 308 12.82 6.99 12.79
C ASN A 308 11.43 6.33 12.94
N ALA A 309 10.42 7.13 13.26
CA ALA A 309 9.08 6.63 13.55
C ALA A 309 7.99 7.38 12.79
N ALA A 310 7.13 6.64 12.10
CA ALA A 310 5.91 7.14 11.47
C ALA A 310 4.68 6.64 12.25
N LEU A 311 4.07 7.51 13.06
CA LEU A 311 2.94 7.13 13.93
C LEU A 311 1.59 7.04 13.19
N GLY A 312 1.50 7.61 11.99
CA GLY A 312 0.33 7.44 11.12
C GLY A 312 0.44 6.23 10.21
N GLY A 313 1.55 5.49 10.27
CA GLY A 313 1.71 4.21 9.58
C GLY A 313 2.25 4.28 8.15
N GLY A 314 2.68 5.43 7.62
CA GLY A 314 3.29 5.50 6.29
C GLY A 314 4.80 5.68 6.36
N GLY A 315 5.60 4.64 6.17
CA GLY A 315 7.05 4.78 5.92
C GLY A 315 7.83 5.27 7.13
N GLY A 316 8.29 4.37 7.99
CA GLY A 316 8.93 4.74 9.25
C GLY A 316 10.18 5.61 9.10
N ALA A 317 10.90 5.48 7.99
CA ALA A 317 11.95 6.42 7.59
C ALA A 317 11.49 7.34 6.46
N VAL A 318 11.10 6.77 5.32
CA VAL A 318 10.76 7.53 4.10
C VAL A 318 9.34 7.22 3.65
N TYR A 319 8.61 8.28 3.33
CA TYR A 319 7.34 8.21 2.62
C TYR A 319 7.39 9.06 1.35
N TRP A 320 6.89 8.54 0.23
CA TRP A 320 6.80 9.32 -1.01
C TRP A 320 5.48 9.14 -1.74
N GLN A 321 5.06 10.20 -2.43
CA GLN A 321 3.76 10.23 -3.09
C GLN A 321 3.84 9.79 -4.55
N HIS A 322 4.61 10.45 -5.42
CA HIS A 322 4.52 10.27 -6.88
C HIS A 322 5.52 9.29 -7.47
N GLN A 323 5.07 8.44 -8.41
CA GLN A 323 5.96 7.46 -9.05
C GLN A 323 7.17 8.16 -9.67
N HIS A 324 8.34 7.52 -9.57
CA HIS A 324 9.61 8.06 -10.05
C HIS A 324 10.11 9.31 -9.31
N SER A 325 9.46 9.75 -8.23
CA SER A 325 9.96 10.91 -7.47
C SER A 325 11.13 10.58 -6.52
N LEU A 326 11.44 9.30 -6.32
CA LEU A 326 12.45 8.85 -5.37
C LEU A 326 13.39 7.82 -6.00
N THR A 327 14.68 7.99 -5.77
CA THR A 327 15.70 6.98 -6.02
C THR A 327 16.59 6.87 -4.78
N VAL A 328 16.78 5.63 -4.32
CA VAL A 328 17.67 5.32 -3.20
C VAL A 328 18.91 4.63 -3.76
N VAL A 329 20.08 5.10 -3.36
CA VAL A 329 21.38 4.53 -3.76
C VAL A 329 22.16 4.22 -2.49
N CYS A 330 22.33 2.94 -2.19
CA CYS A 330 22.96 2.47 -0.95
C CYS A 330 24.48 2.41 -1.05
N ALA A 331 25.18 2.35 0.09
CA ALA A 331 26.64 2.36 0.18
C ALA A 331 27.33 1.26 -0.65
N ALA A 332 26.74 0.06 -0.67
CA ALA A 332 27.25 -1.08 -1.41
C ALA A 332 27.14 -0.85 -2.93
N ASP A 333 26.01 -0.31 -3.38
CA ASP A 333 25.74 0.00 -4.78
C ASP A 333 26.55 1.21 -5.26
N ALA A 334 26.72 2.20 -4.41
CA ALA A 334 27.56 3.38 -4.66
C ALA A 334 29.00 2.98 -5.01
N ARG A 335 29.60 2.04 -4.26
CA ARG A 335 30.95 1.52 -4.56
C ARG A 335 31.00 0.77 -5.88
N ARG A 336 29.93 0.04 -6.22
CA ARG A 336 29.82 -0.68 -7.50
C ARG A 336 29.62 0.29 -8.68
N LEU A 337 28.80 1.32 -8.51
CA LEU A 337 28.57 2.39 -9.48
C LEU A 337 29.84 3.22 -9.72
N GLU A 338 30.60 3.55 -8.69
CA GLU A 338 31.88 4.25 -8.84
C GLU A 338 32.91 3.38 -9.57
N ALA A 339 32.96 2.09 -9.25
CA ALA A 339 33.80 1.13 -9.98
C ALA A 339 33.38 0.97 -11.46
N LEU A 340 32.08 1.05 -11.77
CA LEU A 340 31.55 1.03 -13.13
C LEU A 340 31.80 2.35 -13.87
N ARG A 341 31.71 3.49 -13.19
CA ARG A 341 31.99 4.82 -13.77
C ARG A 341 33.46 4.98 -14.19
N LEU A 342 34.37 4.27 -13.52
CA LEU A 342 35.78 4.16 -13.91
C LEU A 342 35.99 3.29 -15.17
N VAL A 343 35.01 2.46 -15.55
CA VAL A 343 35.00 1.76 -16.84
C VAL A 343 34.36 2.71 -17.87
N GLN A 344 35.23 3.33 -18.66
CA GLN A 344 35.03 4.47 -19.57
C GLN A 344 33.98 4.34 -20.70
N ASP A 345 32.99 3.46 -20.60
CA ASP A 345 32.02 3.23 -21.66
C ASP A 345 30.65 3.82 -21.30
N GLU A 346 30.40 5.06 -21.74
CA GLU A 346 29.17 5.83 -21.47
C GLU A 346 27.87 5.06 -21.83
N GLN A 347 27.95 4.10 -22.76
CA GLN A 347 26.81 3.27 -23.14
C GLN A 347 26.52 2.15 -22.12
N TYR A 348 27.54 1.61 -21.45
CA TYR A 348 27.33 0.61 -20.38
C TYR A 348 26.80 1.26 -19.10
N ALA A 349 27.31 2.45 -18.75
CA ALA A 349 26.85 3.20 -17.58
C ALA A 349 25.34 3.54 -17.64
N LYS A 350 24.82 3.92 -18.82
CA LYS A 350 23.38 4.19 -19.01
C LYS A 350 22.51 2.95 -18.93
N ARG A 351 23.01 1.78 -19.38
CA ARG A 351 22.26 0.53 -19.38
C ARG A 351 22.20 -0.09 -17.99
N ASP A 352 23.30 -0.05 -17.25
CA ASP A 352 23.34 -0.53 -15.86
C ASP A 352 22.69 0.44 -14.88
N TRP A 353 22.64 1.75 -15.15
CA TRP A 353 21.84 2.71 -14.37
C TRP A 353 20.35 2.35 -14.40
N ALA A 354 19.82 1.95 -15.56
CA ALA A 354 18.43 1.53 -15.70
C ALA A 354 18.13 0.17 -15.01
N VAL A 355 19.14 -0.70 -14.89
CA VAL A 355 19.05 -1.97 -14.15
C VAL A 355 19.16 -1.73 -12.65
N ALA A 356 20.09 -0.89 -12.20
CA ALA A 356 20.21 -0.47 -10.81
C ALA A 356 18.95 0.28 -10.33
N GLN A 357 18.31 1.09 -11.19
CA GLN A 357 17.02 1.71 -10.87
C GLN A 357 15.88 0.70 -10.64
N ARG A 358 15.95 -0.50 -11.22
CA ARG A 358 14.96 -1.56 -11.02
C ARG A 358 15.21 -2.37 -9.74
N ASP A 359 16.48 -2.56 -9.36
CA ASP A 359 16.85 -3.37 -8.20
C ASP A 359 17.05 -2.54 -6.91
N ALA A 360 17.26 -1.22 -7.00
CA ALA A 360 17.60 -0.33 -5.88
C ALA A 360 16.40 0.40 -5.23
N LEU A 361 15.18 -0.11 -5.38
CA LEU A 361 14.02 0.58 -4.81
C LEU A 361 13.88 0.33 -3.30
N GLY A 362 14.46 -0.75 -2.77
CA GLY A 362 14.38 -1.13 -1.35
C GLY A 362 15.17 -0.21 -0.39
N PRO A 363 14.87 -0.27 0.92
CA PRO A 363 15.68 0.41 1.93
C PRO A 363 17.12 -0.15 1.93
N CYS A 364 18.08 0.68 2.32
CA CYS A 364 19.46 0.22 2.50
C CYS A 364 19.59 -0.69 3.72
N ASP A 365 20.48 -1.69 3.65
CA ASP A 365 20.73 -2.64 4.74
C ASP A 365 21.11 -1.96 6.08
N GLU A 366 21.74 -0.79 6.01
CA GLU A 366 22.16 0.00 7.17
C GLU A 366 21.01 0.74 7.87
N TRP A 367 19.80 0.71 7.31
CA TRP A 367 18.62 1.37 7.87
C TRP A 367 17.99 0.49 8.95
N GLU A 368 18.17 0.88 10.21
CA GLU A 368 17.82 0.03 11.36
C GLU A 368 16.84 0.69 12.33
N GLY A 369 15.98 -0.14 12.93
CA GLY A 369 15.08 0.30 14.01
C GLY A 369 14.00 1.31 13.59
N ASN A 370 13.79 1.54 12.29
CA ASN A 370 12.71 2.39 11.81
C ASN A 370 11.35 1.70 12.02
N THR A 371 10.31 2.45 12.35
CA THR A 371 8.99 1.91 12.71
C THR A 371 7.85 2.68 12.05
N ALA A 372 6.81 1.97 11.62
CA ALA A 372 5.55 2.54 11.14
C ALA A 372 4.40 1.97 11.99
N GLU A 373 3.92 2.75 12.97
CA GLU A 373 2.92 2.26 13.93
C GLU A 373 1.56 2.12 13.24
N GLY A 374 0.99 0.91 13.30
CA GLY A 374 -0.33 0.63 12.75
C GLY A 374 -0.45 0.78 11.23
N GLY A 375 0.67 0.85 10.50
CA GLY A 375 0.66 0.90 9.03
C GLY A 375 1.70 0.01 8.37
N TYR A 376 2.29 0.50 7.28
CA TYR A 376 3.10 -0.23 6.34
C TYR A 376 4.44 0.46 6.08
N GLY A 377 5.43 -0.33 5.66
CA GLY A 377 6.77 0.15 5.38
C GLY A 377 7.48 0.63 6.64
N PRO A 378 8.01 -0.27 7.50
CA PRO A 378 8.76 0.17 8.68
C PRO A 378 9.96 1.05 8.31
N ALA A 379 10.55 0.87 7.13
CA ALA A 379 11.57 1.74 6.58
C ALA A 379 11.01 2.66 5.48
N VAL A 380 10.48 2.09 4.40
CA VAL A 380 10.01 2.83 3.22
C VAL A 380 8.59 2.44 2.87
N ALA A 381 7.77 3.43 2.55
CA ALA A 381 6.43 3.28 2.02
C ALA A 381 6.17 4.30 0.90
N SER A 382 5.20 4.02 0.04
CA SER A 382 4.69 5.01 -0.93
C SER A 382 3.18 5.16 -0.84
N SER A 383 2.62 6.17 -1.51
CA SER A 383 1.17 6.24 -1.73
C SER A 383 0.63 5.02 -2.52
N PRO A 384 -0.70 4.75 -2.51
CA PRO A 384 -1.32 3.68 -3.29
C PRO A 384 -0.83 3.64 -4.75
N PHE A 385 -0.53 2.44 -5.23
CA PHE A 385 0.07 2.22 -6.53
C PHE A 385 -0.65 1.15 -7.38
N ALA A 386 -1.00 0.02 -6.78
CA ALA A 386 -1.57 -1.11 -7.49
C ALA A 386 -2.71 -1.77 -6.70
N LEU A 387 -3.50 -2.59 -7.38
CA LEU A 387 -4.43 -3.52 -6.77
C LEU A 387 -3.88 -4.94 -6.87
N SER A 388 -4.17 -5.75 -5.87
CA SER A 388 -3.92 -7.19 -5.86
C SER A 388 -5.21 -7.92 -5.52
N ALA A 389 -5.50 -8.98 -6.26
CA ALA A 389 -6.65 -9.85 -6.03
C ALA A 389 -6.23 -11.30 -6.29
N PRO A 390 -6.98 -12.29 -5.76
CA PRO A 390 -6.77 -13.69 -6.10
C PRO A 390 -6.80 -13.88 -7.63
N PRO A 391 -5.79 -14.49 -8.25
CA PRO A 391 -5.70 -14.56 -9.71
C PRO A 391 -6.82 -15.41 -10.32
N VAL A 392 -7.31 -16.41 -9.59
CA VAL A 392 -8.34 -17.34 -10.04
C VAL A 392 -9.28 -17.67 -8.90
N ILE A 393 -10.58 -17.68 -9.18
CA ILE A 393 -11.62 -18.20 -8.29
C ILE A 393 -12.23 -19.42 -8.97
N PRO A 394 -11.80 -20.63 -8.57
CA PRO A 394 -12.34 -21.85 -9.12
C PRO A 394 -13.75 -22.07 -8.59
N PHE A 395 -14.62 -22.61 -9.45
CA PHE A 395 -15.87 -23.24 -9.03
C PHE A 395 -16.90 -22.27 -8.41
N TYR A 396 -17.19 -21.20 -9.12
CA TYR A 396 -18.22 -20.23 -8.74
C TYR A 396 -19.58 -20.58 -9.35
N THR A 397 -20.65 -20.52 -8.54
CA THR A 397 -22.04 -20.64 -9.02
C THR A 397 -22.49 -19.31 -9.60
N SER A 398 -22.88 -19.29 -10.87
CA SER A 398 -23.36 -18.07 -11.52
C SER A 398 -24.55 -17.45 -10.77
N GLY A 399 -24.44 -16.16 -10.45
CA GLY A 399 -25.48 -15.38 -9.74
C GLY A 399 -25.43 -15.44 -8.21
N ASP A 400 -24.61 -16.31 -7.61
CA ASP A 400 -24.42 -16.38 -6.15
C ASP A 400 -23.52 -15.24 -5.65
N ASP A 401 -23.49 -15.01 -4.33
CA ASP A 401 -22.57 -14.04 -3.73
C ASP A 401 -21.11 -14.51 -3.88
N LEU A 402 -20.31 -13.68 -4.55
CA LEU A 402 -18.89 -13.86 -4.84
C LEU A 402 -18.09 -13.09 -3.80
N THR A 403 -17.36 -13.82 -2.95
CA THR A 403 -16.48 -13.21 -1.93
C THR A 403 -15.08 -13.02 -2.49
N ILE A 404 -14.61 -11.78 -2.57
CA ILE A 404 -13.27 -11.42 -3.07
C ILE A 404 -12.68 -10.34 -2.18
N GLN A 405 -11.47 -10.58 -1.71
CA GLN A 405 -10.63 -9.55 -1.09
C GLN A 405 -9.73 -8.93 -2.17
N VAL A 406 -9.77 -7.61 -2.29
CA VAL A 406 -8.89 -6.84 -3.16
C VAL A 406 -8.04 -5.91 -2.29
N ASP A 407 -6.74 -6.11 -2.31
CA ASP A 407 -5.79 -5.32 -1.53
C ASP A 407 -5.23 -4.17 -2.38
N VAL A 408 -5.07 -3.02 -1.74
CA VAL A 408 -4.43 -1.81 -2.27
C VAL A 408 -2.98 -1.85 -1.85
N LEU A 409 -2.11 -1.99 -2.85
CA LEU A 409 -0.67 -2.08 -2.66
C LEU A 409 0.00 -0.75 -2.94
N ASP A 410 1.07 -0.47 -2.20
CA ASP A 410 2.02 0.59 -2.53
C ASP A 410 3.00 0.13 -3.62
N HIS A 411 3.96 1.00 -3.97
CA HIS A 411 4.96 0.71 -4.99
C HIS A 411 5.88 -0.47 -4.64
N TYR A 412 5.97 -0.79 -3.35
CA TYR A 412 6.77 -1.87 -2.78
C TYR A 412 5.97 -3.15 -2.58
N SER A 413 4.77 -3.24 -3.15
CA SER A 413 3.85 -4.37 -2.98
C SER A 413 3.41 -4.60 -1.53
N GLN A 414 3.42 -3.57 -0.70
CA GLN A 414 2.97 -3.62 0.69
C GLN A 414 1.50 -3.17 0.77
N VAL A 415 0.69 -3.83 1.60
CA VAL A 415 -0.72 -3.45 1.78
C VAL A 415 -0.80 -2.11 2.51
N VAL A 416 -1.35 -1.11 1.85
CA VAL A 416 -1.44 0.28 2.36
C VAL A 416 -2.33 0.33 3.59
N SER A 417 -1.77 0.61 4.76
CA SER A 417 -2.50 0.62 6.03
C SER A 417 -2.22 1.89 6.84
N GLY A 418 -2.96 2.08 7.94
CA GLY A 418 -2.79 3.21 8.86
C GLY A 418 -3.67 4.42 8.56
N VAL A 419 -3.41 5.52 9.27
CA VAL A 419 -4.20 6.77 9.24
C VAL A 419 -3.58 7.74 8.23
N GLN A 420 -3.45 7.30 6.98
CA GLN A 420 -2.88 8.15 5.92
C GLN A 420 -3.98 8.91 5.17
N PRO A 421 -3.78 10.23 4.87
CA PRO A 421 -4.58 10.94 3.89
C PRO A 421 -4.58 10.17 2.56
N GLY A 422 -5.74 9.66 2.14
CA GLY A 422 -5.90 8.92 0.88
C GLY A 422 -6.10 7.41 1.02
N SER A 423 -5.72 6.78 2.14
CA SER A 423 -5.95 5.33 2.36
C SER A 423 -7.44 4.97 2.48
N SER A 424 -8.24 5.86 3.07
CA SER A 424 -9.71 5.76 3.18
C SER A 424 -10.46 6.32 1.98
N ALA A 425 -9.77 6.78 0.93
CA ALA A 425 -10.35 7.40 -0.26
C ALA A 425 -10.27 6.52 -1.53
N VAL A 426 -9.70 5.31 -1.44
CA VAL A 426 -9.59 4.42 -2.60
C VAL A 426 -10.90 3.65 -2.79
N LEU A 427 -11.67 4.05 -3.79
CA LEU A 427 -12.87 3.33 -4.22
C LEU A 427 -12.49 2.25 -5.24
N VAL A 428 -12.59 0.99 -4.86
CA VAL A 428 -12.33 -0.15 -5.72
C VAL A 428 -13.61 -0.49 -6.47
N THR A 429 -13.52 -0.62 -7.80
CA THR A 429 -14.64 -0.94 -8.69
C THR A 429 -14.32 -2.21 -9.47
N GLY A 430 -15.19 -3.21 -9.38
CA GLY A 430 -15.14 -4.40 -10.21
C GLY A 430 -15.77 -4.18 -11.58
N HIS A 431 -15.21 -4.81 -12.62
CA HIS A 431 -15.68 -4.74 -14.00
C HIS A 431 -15.79 -6.15 -14.60
N ALA A 432 -16.97 -6.47 -15.14
CA ALA A 432 -17.22 -7.63 -15.99
C ALA A 432 -18.55 -7.42 -16.76
N PRO A 433 -18.79 -8.12 -17.89
CA PRO A 433 -19.99 -7.92 -18.73
C PRO A 433 -21.34 -8.13 -18.03
N SER A 434 -21.39 -8.91 -16.95
CA SER A 434 -22.62 -9.24 -16.23
C SER A 434 -22.41 -9.23 -14.72
N LEU A 435 -21.69 -8.21 -14.26
CA LEU A 435 -21.44 -7.95 -12.84
C LEU A 435 -22.64 -7.23 -12.21
N SER A 436 -23.02 -7.62 -10.99
CA SER A 436 -24.13 -7.03 -10.24
C SER A 436 -23.88 -7.13 -8.72
N GLY A 437 -24.82 -6.65 -7.92
CA GLY A 437 -24.67 -6.58 -6.46
C GLY A 437 -23.78 -5.41 -6.03
N GLN A 438 -22.88 -5.65 -5.08
CA GLN A 438 -21.90 -4.65 -4.62
C GLN A 438 -20.71 -4.59 -5.58
N THR A 439 -20.78 -3.78 -6.62
CA THR A 439 -19.69 -3.64 -7.62
C THR A 439 -18.62 -2.63 -7.24
N GLN A 440 -18.86 -1.83 -6.20
CA GLN A 440 -17.94 -0.82 -5.69
C GLN A 440 -17.81 -0.92 -4.18
N LEU A 441 -16.59 -0.77 -3.68
CA LEU A 441 -16.30 -0.79 -2.25
C LEU A 441 -15.09 0.07 -1.93
N ALA A 442 -15.21 0.94 -0.92
CA ALA A 442 -14.08 1.70 -0.42
C ALA A 442 -13.15 0.79 0.39
N ALA A 443 -11.86 0.80 0.08
CA ALA A 443 -10.86 0.06 0.83
C ALA A 443 -10.74 0.62 2.25
N ARG A 444 -10.67 -0.28 3.24
CA ARG A 444 -10.42 0.06 4.65
C ARG A 444 -9.12 -0.59 5.06
N ASN A 445 -8.18 0.22 5.55
CA ASN A 445 -6.84 -0.25 5.90
C ASN A 445 -6.16 -1.03 4.75
N GLY A 446 -6.36 -0.55 3.52
CA GLY A 446 -5.78 -1.15 2.32
C GLY A 446 -6.53 -2.33 1.76
N SER A 447 -7.69 -2.71 2.29
CA SER A 447 -8.41 -3.89 1.81
C SER A 447 -9.88 -3.60 1.52
N ALA A 448 -10.35 -4.07 0.37
CA ALA A 448 -11.74 -4.03 -0.07
C ALA A 448 -12.30 -5.46 -0.14
N ASN A 449 -13.09 -5.83 0.87
CA ASN A 449 -13.71 -7.15 0.99
C ASN A 449 -15.12 -7.17 0.41
N PHE A 450 -15.23 -7.54 -0.85
CA PHE A 450 -16.50 -7.76 -1.53
C PHE A 450 -17.14 -9.04 -0.99
N THR A 451 -18.36 -8.95 -0.46
CA THR A 451 -19.13 -10.09 0.07
C THR A 451 -20.48 -10.27 -0.61
N ALA A 452 -20.92 -9.27 -1.39
CA ALA A 452 -22.18 -9.28 -2.13
C ALA A 452 -21.98 -8.94 -3.61
N LEU A 453 -20.78 -9.19 -4.14
CA LEU A 453 -20.51 -9.09 -5.58
C LEU A 453 -21.16 -10.29 -6.27
N ARG A 454 -21.76 -10.11 -7.46
CA ARG A 454 -22.36 -11.22 -8.20
C ARG A 454 -21.93 -11.14 -9.65
N LEU A 455 -21.58 -12.28 -10.22
CA LEU A 455 -21.25 -12.41 -11.63
C LEU A 455 -22.20 -13.42 -12.26
N ARG A 456 -22.76 -13.09 -13.42
CA ARG A 456 -23.64 -13.99 -14.17
C ARG A 456 -22.99 -14.40 -15.49
N GLY A 457 -23.10 -15.66 -15.87
CA GLY A 457 -22.55 -16.16 -17.14
C GLY A 457 -22.73 -17.66 -17.31
N THR A 458 -22.40 -18.14 -18.51
CA THR A 458 -22.39 -19.56 -18.85
C THR A 458 -21.25 -20.29 -18.14
N ALA A 459 -21.30 -21.62 -18.05
CA ALA A 459 -20.16 -22.38 -17.52
C ALA A 459 -18.87 -22.13 -18.34
N GLY A 460 -17.74 -21.93 -17.66
CA GLY A 460 -16.48 -21.57 -18.32
C GLY A 460 -15.66 -20.55 -17.52
N LEU A 461 -14.61 -20.02 -18.15
CA LEU A 461 -13.73 -19.01 -17.56
C LEU A 461 -14.20 -17.62 -17.94
N HIS A 462 -14.41 -16.77 -16.95
CA HIS A 462 -14.85 -15.38 -17.14
C HIS A 462 -13.82 -14.41 -16.58
N PRO A 463 -13.24 -13.52 -17.42
CA PRO A 463 -12.34 -12.49 -16.92
C PRO A 463 -13.12 -11.41 -16.19
N MET A 464 -12.60 -11.00 -15.04
CA MET A 464 -13.02 -9.87 -14.25
C MET A 464 -11.80 -9.00 -13.98
N SER A 465 -11.98 -7.70 -13.87
CA SER A 465 -10.92 -6.79 -13.42
C SER A 465 -11.40 -5.86 -12.33
N PHE A 466 -10.46 -5.39 -11.53
CA PHE A 466 -10.67 -4.35 -10.54
C PHE A 466 -9.84 -3.14 -10.92
N THR A 467 -10.50 -1.99 -10.90
CA THR A 467 -9.88 -0.67 -11.10
C THR A 467 -10.09 0.16 -9.84
N ALA A 468 -9.18 1.08 -9.58
CA ALA A 468 -9.38 2.06 -8.53
C ALA A 468 -8.64 3.34 -8.87
N THR A 469 -9.16 4.45 -8.35
CA THR A 469 -8.53 5.77 -8.47
C THR A 469 -8.32 6.29 -7.06
N SER A 470 -7.10 6.74 -6.79
CA SER A 470 -6.77 7.53 -5.60
C SER A 470 -6.77 9.01 -5.99
N PRO A 471 -6.78 9.94 -5.00
CA PRO A 471 -6.63 11.37 -5.30
C PRO A 471 -5.37 11.74 -6.10
N LEU A 472 -4.36 10.86 -6.11
CA LEU A 472 -3.06 11.12 -6.74
C LEU A 472 -2.91 10.47 -8.12
N ARG A 473 -3.54 9.30 -8.35
CA ARG A 473 -3.40 8.53 -9.58
C ARG A 473 -4.46 7.44 -9.72
N THR A 474 -4.65 6.99 -10.96
CA THR A 474 -5.26 5.69 -11.25
C THR A 474 -4.31 4.57 -10.89
N LEU A 475 -4.80 3.57 -10.16
CA LEU A 475 -4.01 2.42 -9.71
C LEU A 475 -3.89 1.36 -10.82
N HIS A 476 -2.79 0.60 -10.80
CA HIS A 476 -2.69 -0.59 -11.65
C HIS A 476 -3.81 -1.57 -11.33
N THR A 477 -4.42 -2.11 -12.39
CA THR A 477 -5.58 -2.98 -12.28
C THR A 477 -5.20 -4.37 -11.79
N ALA A 478 -6.09 -4.98 -11.02
CA ALA A 478 -6.01 -6.41 -10.70
C ALA A 478 -6.92 -7.19 -11.65
N ALA A 479 -6.44 -8.30 -12.19
CA ALA A 479 -7.22 -9.21 -13.02
C ALA A 479 -7.54 -10.50 -12.26
N VAL A 480 -8.76 -10.98 -12.39
CA VAL A 480 -9.25 -12.22 -11.76
C VAL A 480 -9.96 -13.06 -12.81
N ILE A 481 -9.67 -14.36 -12.84
CA ILE A 481 -10.42 -15.31 -13.68
C ILE A 481 -11.40 -16.06 -12.79
N VAL A 482 -12.70 -15.91 -13.05
CA VAL A 482 -13.75 -16.62 -12.33
C VAL A 482 -14.17 -17.85 -13.15
N GLY A 483 -13.92 -19.03 -12.60
CA GLY A 483 -14.34 -20.30 -13.19
C GLY A 483 -15.78 -20.61 -12.81
N MET A 484 -16.72 -20.33 -13.70
CA MET A 484 -18.13 -20.69 -13.54
C MET A 484 -18.32 -22.18 -13.74
N ARG A 485 -18.90 -22.85 -12.74
CA ARG A 485 -19.18 -24.30 -12.80
C ARG A 485 -20.39 -24.61 -13.68
N ASN A 486 -20.43 -25.84 -14.18
CA ASN A 486 -21.65 -26.42 -14.74
C ASN A 486 -22.71 -26.63 -13.65
N CYS A 487 -23.97 -26.78 -14.06
CA CYS A 487 -25.06 -27.12 -13.14
C CYS A 487 -24.84 -28.51 -12.57
N LEU A 488 -24.99 -28.61 -11.26
CA LEU A 488 -24.81 -29.85 -10.53
C LEU A 488 -26.10 -30.67 -10.59
N VAL A 489 -25.99 -31.94 -10.20
CA VAL A 489 -27.15 -32.79 -9.97
C VAL A 489 -28.09 -32.07 -8.98
N GLY A 490 -29.34 -31.88 -9.40
CA GLY A 490 -30.36 -31.12 -8.68
C GLY A 490 -30.53 -29.66 -9.03
N GLU A 491 -29.74 -29.17 -9.98
CA GLU A 491 -29.92 -27.85 -10.57
C GLU A 491 -30.22 -28.01 -12.05
N PHE A 492 -30.89 -27.05 -12.67
CA PHE A 492 -31.10 -26.97 -14.11
C PHE A 492 -30.56 -25.64 -14.64
N LEU A 493 -30.21 -25.62 -15.92
CA LEU A 493 -29.78 -24.39 -16.57
C LEU A 493 -31.02 -23.52 -16.81
N ALA A 494 -31.03 -22.30 -16.30
CA ALA A 494 -32.09 -21.33 -16.57
C ALA A 494 -32.28 -21.14 -18.08
N ALA A 495 -33.47 -20.73 -18.51
CA ALA A 495 -33.77 -20.49 -19.93
C ALA A 495 -32.83 -19.48 -20.60
N THR A 496 -32.22 -18.59 -19.82
CA THR A 496 -31.20 -17.62 -20.25
C THR A 496 -29.84 -18.24 -20.50
N GLY A 497 -29.60 -19.50 -20.10
CA GLY A 497 -28.38 -20.24 -20.33
C GLY A 497 -27.22 -19.92 -19.38
N ASP A 498 -27.44 -19.04 -18.40
CA ASP A 498 -26.39 -18.36 -17.66
C ASP A 498 -26.50 -18.51 -16.13
N GLN A 499 -27.37 -19.38 -15.63
CA GLN A 499 -27.55 -19.60 -14.20
C GLN A 499 -28.01 -21.03 -13.93
N CYS A 500 -27.48 -21.62 -12.87
CA CYS A 500 -27.95 -22.90 -12.37
C CYS A 500 -28.98 -22.65 -11.27
N LEU A 501 -30.22 -23.02 -11.54
CA LEU A 501 -31.32 -22.87 -10.60
C LEU A 501 -31.59 -24.21 -9.91
N PRO A 502 -31.85 -24.24 -8.60
CA PRO A 502 -32.22 -25.48 -7.94
C PRO A 502 -33.56 -25.98 -8.48
N CYS A 503 -33.70 -27.29 -8.66
CA CYS A 503 -35.00 -27.90 -8.93
C CYS A 503 -35.94 -27.71 -7.73
N GLU A 504 -37.21 -27.36 -8.00
CA GLU A 504 -38.24 -27.24 -6.97
C GLU A 504 -38.46 -28.58 -6.26
N ALA A 505 -38.95 -28.52 -5.02
CA ALA A 505 -39.38 -29.71 -4.29
C ALA A 505 -40.46 -30.45 -5.11
N GLY A 506 -40.19 -31.72 -5.45
CA GLY A 506 -41.01 -32.52 -6.36
C GLY A 506 -40.51 -32.55 -7.81
N THR A 507 -39.26 -32.14 -8.08
CA THR A 507 -38.69 -32.24 -9.44
C THR A 507 -37.24 -32.74 -9.42
N PHE A 508 -36.80 -33.37 -10.53
CA PHE A 508 -35.44 -33.88 -10.71
C PHE A 508 -34.87 -33.47 -12.08
N ASN A 509 -33.54 -33.34 -12.17
CA ASN A 509 -32.86 -32.90 -13.39
C ASN A 509 -32.58 -34.09 -14.33
N THR A 510 -33.26 -34.12 -15.48
CA THR A 510 -32.81 -34.86 -16.68
C THR A 510 -32.37 -33.94 -17.82
N ALA A 511 -32.83 -32.69 -17.86
CA ALA A 511 -32.35 -31.56 -18.68
C ALA A 511 -33.16 -30.30 -18.33
N ASP A 512 -34.45 -30.48 -18.02
CA ASP A 512 -35.39 -29.52 -17.44
C ASP A 512 -36.00 -30.19 -16.20
N CYS A 513 -36.17 -29.47 -15.08
CA CYS A 513 -36.72 -30.05 -13.85
C CYS A 513 -38.12 -30.61 -14.11
N SER A 514 -38.22 -31.93 -14.25
CA SER A 514 -39.46 -32.61 -14.60
C SER A 514 -40.19 -33.12 -13.35
N ASN A 515 -41.52 -33.05 -13.39
CA ASN A 515 -42.41 -33.26 -12.25
C ASN A 515 -42.41 -34.73 -11.79
N THR A 516 -41.93 -35.01 -10.57
CA THR A 516 -42.06 -36.33 -9.90
C THR A 516 -42.18 -36.21 -8.39
N GLN A 517 -42.85 -37.17 -7.74
CA GLN A 517 -43.32 -37.02 -6.36
C GLN A 517 -42.24 -36.98 -5.25
N LEU A 518 -40.93 -36.97 -5.55
CA LEU A 518 -39.85 -36.88 -4.55
C LEU A 518 -38.72 -35.97 -5.10
N GLY A 519 -38.55 -34.79 -4.50
CA GLY A 519 -37.73 -33.68 -5.01
C GLY A 519 -36.26 -33.61 -4.58
N GLY A 520 -35.59 -32.54 -5.01
CA GLY A 520 -34.30 -32.08 -4.46
C GLY A 520 -33.07 -32.50 -5.26
N GLY A 521 -33.27 -32.96 -6.50
CA GLY A 521 -32.18 -33.33 -7.40
C GLY A 521 -31.67 -34.76 -7.31
N LEU A 522 -32.19 -35.53 -6.37
CA LEU A 522 -31.86 -36.92 -6.16
C LEU A 522 -33.10 -37.75 -6.46
N ILE A 523 -32.99 -38.68 -7.40
CA ILE A 523 -34.08 -39.64 -7.65
C ILE A 523 -34.00 -40.70 -6.56
N VAL A 524 -34.96 -40.69 -5.63
CA VAL A 524 -35.10 -41.71 -4.60
C VAL A 524 -36.04 -42.81 -5.12
N PRO A 525 -35.57 -44.05 -5.34
CA PRO A 525 -36.43 -45.13 -5.78
C PRO A 525 -37.56 -45.41 -4.79
N GLN A 526 -38.79 -45.54 -5.29
CA GLN A 526 -39.92 -45.99 -4.49
C GLN A 526 -39.75 -47.46 -4.09
N ASN A 527 -40.50 -47.91 -3.08
CA ASN A 527 -40.53 -49.32 -2.70
C ASN A 527 -40.88 -50.21 -3.89
N GLY A 528 -40.12 -51.30 -4.06
CA GLY A 528 -40.23 -52.20 -5.22
C GLY A 528 -39.46 -51.77 -6.47
N TYR A 529 -38.76 -50.63 -6.41
CA TYR A 529 -37.91 -50.13 -7.48
C TYR A 529 -36.47 -49.95 -7.02
N TRP A 530 -35.51 -50.11 -7.91
CA TRP A 530 -34.07 -50.03 -7.67
C TRP A 530 -33.40 -49.13 -8.70
N HIS A 531 -32.20 -48.66 -8.41
CA HIS A 531 -31.36 -47.99 -9.39
C HIS A 531 -29.88 -48.30 -9.13
N SER A 532 -29.05 -48.10 -10.14
CA SER A 532 -27.68 -48.63 -10.17
C SER A 532 -26.65 -47.86 -9.37
N ASN A 533 -26.93 -46.60 -9.04
CA ASN A 533 -26.05 -45.76 -8.25
C ASN A 533 -26.85 -44.58 -7.67
N PRO A 534 -26.34 -43.88 -6.65
CA PRO A 534 -27.02 -42.79 -5.95
C PRO A 534 -27.54 -41.66 -6.84
N PHE A 535 -27.04 -41.51 -8.05
CA PHE A 535 -27.39 -40.44 -8.99
C PHE A 535 -27.95 -40.98 -10.32
N SER A 536 -28.28 -42.28 -10.38
CA SER A 536 -28.75 -42.91 -11.59
C SER A 536 -30.12 -42.35 -11.98
N GLN A 537 -30.22 -41.89 -13.23
CA GLN A 537 -31.49 -41.45 -13.82
C GLN A 537 -32.42 -42.62 -14.15
N VAL A 538 -31.90 -43.85 -14.13
CA VAL A 538 -32.64 -45.05 -14.53
C VAL A 538 -33.07 -45.79 -13.27
N VAL A 539 -34.36 -45.68 -12.96
CA VAL A 539 -35.02 -46.46 -11.92
C VAL A 539 -35.69 -47.68 -12.57
N GLN A 540 -35.30 -48.88 -12.15
CA GLN A 540 -35.79 -50.15 -12.65
C GLN A 540 -36.70 -50.80 -11.61
N ARG A 541 -37.77 -51.47 -12.06
CA ARG A 541 -38.58 -52.28 -11.16
C ARG A 541 -37.79 -53.52 -10.74
N CYS A 542 -37.81 -53.86 -9.47
CA CYS A 542 -37.15 -55.08 -9.02
C CYS A 542 -37.90 -56.32 -9.51
N PRO A 543 -37.20 -57.39 -9.95
CA PRO A 543 -37.82 -58.65 -10.33
C PRO A 543 -38.75 -59.17 -9.24
N TYR A 544 -38.33 -59.00 -7.98
CA TYR A 544 -39.15 -59.23 -6.81
C TYR A 544 -39.36 -57.92 -6.04
N PRO A 545 -40.58 -57.33 -6.03
CA PRO A 545 -40.83 -56.07 -5.35
C PRO A 545 -40.47 -56.08 -3.86
N GLY A 546 -40.62 -57.22 -3.18
CA GLY A 546 -40.28 -57.38 -1.76
C GLY A 546 -38.78 -57.28 -1.47
N ALA A 547 -37.91 -57.59 -2.44
CA ALA A 547 -36.45 -57.48 -2.28
C ALA A 547 -35.99 -56.02 -2.24
N CYS A 548 -36.83 -55.10 -2.73
CA CYS A 548 -36.57 -53.66 -2.79
C CYS A 548 -37.62 -52.87 -1.99
N ALA A 549 -38.31 -53.51 -1.05
CA ALA A 549 -39.32 -52.86 -0.23
C ALA A 549 -39.09 -53.25 1.23
N HIS A 550 -38.71 -52.26 2.04
CA HIS A 550 -38.66 -52.38 3.49
C HIS A 550 -38.99 -51.03 4.13
N ASP A 551 -39.35 -51.07 5.41
CA ASP A 551 -39.74 -49.87 6.14
C ASP A 551 -38.55 -48.90 6.23
N GLY A 552 -38.83 -47.60 6.05
CA GLY A 552 -37.83 -46.54 6.11
C GLY A 552 -36.83 -46.48 4.94
N ARG A 553 -36.96 -47.35 3.92
CA ARG A 553 -36.03 -47.42 2.78
C ARG A 553 -35.80 -46.09 2.09
N SER A 554 -36.86 -45.46 1.57
CA SER A 554 -36.74 -44.21 0.83
C SER A 554 -36.11 -43.09 1.67
N GLN A 555 -36.36 -43.06 2.99
CA GLN A 555 -35.72 -42.10 3.89
C GLN A 555 -34.21 -42.39 4.04
N MET A 556 -33.84 -43.65 4.24
CA MET A 556 -32.42 -44.07 4.37
C MET A 556 -31.64 -43.79 3.08
N VAL A 557 -32.20 -44.17 1.94
CA VAL A 557 -31.62 -43.94 0.61
C VAL A 557 -31.48 -42.44 0.33
N SER A 558 -32.50 -41.64 0.66
CA SER A 558 -32.46 -40.18 0.48
C SER A 558 -31.39 -39.49 1.34
N VAL A 559 -31.23 -39.92 2.61
CA VAL A 559 -30.18 -39.40 3.49
C VAL A 559 -28.80 -39.75 2.94
N LEU A 560 -28.58 -41.01 2.53
CA LEU A 560 -27.32 -41.46 1.93
C LEU A 560 -26.99 -40.70 0.64
N GLN A 561 -27.96 -40.53 -0.27
CA GLN A 561 -27.78 -39.76 -1.49
C GLN A 561 -27.41 -38.30 -1.20
N THR A 562 -28.02 -37.69 -0.18
CA THR A 562 -27.76 -36.30 0.21
C THR A 562 -26.34 -36.15 0.78
N GLN A 563 -25.92 -37.08 1.64
CA GLN A 563 -24.56 -37.09 2.19
C GLN A 563 -23.51 -37.28 1.09
N LEU A 564 -23.75 -38.22 0.17
CA LEU A 564 -22.90 -38.47 -0.98
C LEU A 564 -22.81 -37.24 -1.90
N LEU A 565 -23.94 -36.59 -2.21
CA LEU A 565 -23.97 -35.38 -3.03
C LEU A 565 -23.14 -34.26 -2.41
N THR A 566 -23.32 -33.99 -1.12
CA THR A 566 -22.56 -32.96 -0.40
C THR A 566 -21.07 -33.27 -0.40
N ALA A 567 -20.69 -34.53 -0.14
CA ALA A 567 -19.29 -34.95 -0.13
C ALA A 567 -18.64 -34.84 -1.53
N THR A 568 -19.34 -35.25 -2.59
CA THR A 568 -18.86 -35.10 -3.97
C THR A 568 -18.69 -33.62 -4.35
N ARG A 569 -19.61 -32.73 -3.94
CA ARG A 569 -19.49 -31.29 -4.19
C ARG A 569 -18.24 -30.70 -3.52
N GLN A 570 -17.99 -31.05 -2.27
CA GLN A 570 -16.80 -30.61 -1.54
C GLN A 570 -15.50 -31.11 -2.20
N LEU A 571 -15.48 -32.36 -2.67
CA LEU A 571 -14.32 -32.94 -3.35
C LEU A 571 -14.04 -32.26 -4.70
N LEU A 572 -15.06 -32.04 -5.52
CA LEU A 572 -14.92 -31.34 -6.80
C LEU A 572 -14.39 -29.91 -6.60
N GLN A 573 -14.87 -29.23 -5.55
CA GLN A 573 -14.36 -27.91 -5.18
C GLN A 573 -12.89 -27.96 -4.77
N ALA A 574 -12.48 -28.93 -3.96
CA ALA A 574 -11.09 -29.11 -3.55
C ALA A 574 -10.15 -29.47 -4.72
N GLN A 575 -10.60 -30.33 -5.64
CA GLN A 575 -9.82 -30.70 -6.83
C GLN A 575 -9.67 -29.54 -7.80
N ALA A 576 -10.74 -28.76 -8.03
CA ALA A 576 -10.67 -27.56 -8.87
C ALA A 576 -9.68 -26.54 -8.29
N GLN A 577 -9.66 -26.37 -6.96
CA GLN A 577 -8.67 -25.55 -6.28
C GLN A 577 -7.24 -26.08 -6.45
N ALA A 578 -7.03 -27.39 -6.35
CA ALA A 578 -5.71 -28.00 -6.52
C ALA A 578 -5.18 -27.87 -7.96
N VAL A 579 -6.01 -28.10 -8.98
CA VAL A 579 -5.61 -27.97 -10.40
C VAL A 579 -5.25 -26.53 -10.72
N VAL A 580 -6.05 -25.57 -10.24
CA VAL A 580 -5.76 -24.15 -10.42
C VAL A 580 -4.48 -23.76 -9.69
N ALA A 581 -4.25 -24.25 -8.47
CA ALA A 581 -3.03 -23.99 -7.73
C ALA A 581 -1.79 -24.54 -8.45
N ASP A 582 -1.87 -25.76 -9.00
CA ASP A 582 -0.77 -26.37 -9.75
C ASP A 582 -0.49 -25.62 -11.07
N PHE A 583 -1.55 -25.20 -11.78
CA PHE A 583 -1.43 -24.35 -12.95
C PHE A 583 -0.75 -23.02 -12.60
N LEU A 584 -1.18 -22.34 -11.54
CA LEU A 584 -0.56 -21.09 -11.10
C LEU A 584 0.89 -21.27 -10.65
N ALA A 585 1.22 -22.38 -9.97
CA ALA A 585 2.58 -22.70 -9.55
C ALA A 585 3.52 -22.95 -10.75
N GLN A 586 3.02 -23.56 -11.82
CA GLN A 586 3.76 -23.72 -13.08
C GLN A 586 4.02 -22.38 -13.76
N PHE A 587 3.12 -21.40 -13.62
CA PHE A 587 3.34 -20.04 -14.11
C PHE A 587 4.29 -19.21 -13.24
N SER A 588 4.26 -19.38 -11.90
CA SER A 588 5.14 -18.63 -10.99
C SER A 588 6.60 -19.10 -11.00
N ASN A 589 6.86 -20.38 -11.30
CA ASN A 589 8.22 -20.93 -11.36
C ASN A 589 9.01 -20.57 -12.62
N ASN A 590 8.36 -20.00 -13.63
CA ASN A 590 9.06 -19.37 -14.74
C ASN A 590 9.49 -17.96 -14.29
N SER A 591 10.79 -17.65 -14.39
CA SER A 591 11.50 -16.47 -13.85
C SER A 591 11.07 -15.09 -14.40
N LEU A 592 9.81 -14.94 -14.78
CA LEU A 592 9.19 -13.75 -15.37
C LEU A 592 8.22 -13.08 -14.39
N HIS A 593 8.59 -12.99 -13.11
CA HIS A 593 7.79 -12.31 -12.09
C HIS A 593 7.50 -10.83 -12.44
N GLY A 594 8.38 -10.17 -13.20
CA GLY A 594 8.15 -8.82 -13.71
C GLY A 594 7.31 -8.73 -14.99
N SER A 595 7.09 -9.84 -15.71
CA SER A 595 6.41 -9.84 -17.02
C SER A 595 4.97 -10.35 -16.95
N LEU A 596 4.59 -11.15 -15.95
CA LEU A 596 3.21 -11.60 -15.77
C LEU A 596 2.28 -10.43 -15.39
N HIS A 597 2.75 -9.54 -14.52
CA HIS A 597 2.02 -8.33 -14.13
C HIS A 597 1.84 -7.36 -15.32
N TRP A 598 2.85 -7.27 -16.20
CA TRP A 598 2.82 -6.46 -17.41
C TRP A 598 1.98 -7.07 -18.56
N LEU A 599 2.01 -8.40 -18.71
CA LEU A 599 1.21 -9.14 -19.71
C LEU A 599 -0.29 -9.11 -19.38
N LEU A 600 -0.65 -9.15 -18.10
CA LEU A 600 -2.05 -9.07 -17.65
C LEU A 600 -2.57 -7.63 -17.53
N SER A 601 -1.70 -6.63 -17.37
CA SER A 601 -2.10 -5.21 -17.29
C SER A 601 -2.26 -4.51 -18.64
N ASN A 602 -1.72 -5.07 -19.73
CA ASN A 602 -1.92 -4.54 -21.08
C ASN A 602 -3.16 -5.19 -21.72
N SER A 603 -4.31 -4.52 -21.63
CA SER A 603 -5.62 -4.96 -22.12
C SER A 603 -5.71 -5.20 -23.65
N SER A 604 -4.63 -4.98 -24.39
CA SER A 604 -4.60 -5.08 -25.85
C SER A 604 -4.00 -6.38 -26.39
N ASN A 605 -3.41 -7.25 -25.55
CA ASN A 605 -2.69 -8.46 -26.00
C ASN A 605 -3.04 -9.73 -25.21
N VAL A 606 -4.28 -9.87 -24.72
CA VAL A 606 -4.81 -11.22 -24.43
C VAL A 606 -5.23 -11.83 -25.76
N ALA A 607 -4.24 -12.18 -26.57
CA ALA A 607 -4.45 -13.08 -27.69
C ALA A 607 -4.80 -14.44 -27.10
N LEU A 608 -6.05 -14.83 -27.31
CA LEU A 608 -6.64 -16.13 -27.04
C LEU A 608 -5.65 -17.24 -27.47
N LEU A 609 -4.95 -17.87 -26.52
CA LEU A 609 -4.21 -19.10 -26.77
C LEU A 609 -5.21 -20.25 -26.86
N THR A 610 -5.99 -20.29 -27.95
CA THR A 610 -6.52 -21.54 -28.47
C THR A 610 -5.36 -22.24 -29.17
N GLY A 611 -4.72 -23.19 -28.49
CA GLY A 611 -3.60 -23.94 -29.03
C GLY A 611 -3.95 -24.60 -30.37
N ALA A 612 -3.29 -24.16 -31.43
CA ALA A 612 -3.12 -24.95 -32.64
C ALA A 612 -2.10 -26.06 -32.37
N GLY A 613 -2.41 -27.28 -32.81
CA GLY A 613 -1.73 -28.51 -32.42
C GLY A 613 -0.23 -28.56 -32.74
N GLY A 614 0.52 -29.08 -31.77
CA GLY A 614 1.85 -29.67 -31.94
C GLY A 614 1.75 -31.19 -31.78
N ALA A 615 2.52 -31.92 -32.59
CA ALA A 615 2.28 -33.29 -33.04
C ALA A 615 2.60 -34.43 -32.06
N ASP A 616 2.50 -34.23 -30.75
CA ASP A 616 2.62 -35.32 -29.76
C ASP A 616 1.29 -35.49 -29.02
N GLY A 617 0.48 -36.40 -29.54
CA GLY A 617 -0.89 -36.66 -29.12
C GLY A 617 -0.99 -37.23 -27.70
N HIS A 618 -1.25 -36.36 -26.74
CA HIS A 618 -1.98 -36.70 -25.51
C HIS A 618 -3.27 -35.86 -25.45
N ALA A 619 -4.28 -36.31 -26.17
CA ALA A 619 -5.62 -35.77 -26.04
C ALA A 619 -6.21 -36.18 -24.69
N LEU A 620 -6.41 -35.22 -23.79
CA LEU A 620 -7.19 -35.43 -22.57
C LEU A 620 -8.66 -35.62 -22.97
N HIS A 621 -9.08 -36.87 -23.11
CA HIS A 621 -10.47 -37.24 -23.36
C HIS A 621 -11.30 -36.94 -22.10
N ILE A 622 -11.99 -35.79 -22.09
CA ILE A 622 -13.04 -35.53 -21.11
C ILE A 622 -14.27 -36.34 -21.53
N SER A 623 -14.48 -37.47 -20.89
CA SER A 623 -15.66 -38.31 -21.07
C SER A 623 -16.91 -37.62 -20.52
N ARG A 624 -18.03 -37.75 -21.23
CA ARG A 624 -19.32 -37.18 -20.87
C ARG A 624 -19.90 -37.96 -19.68
N GLY A 625 -19.85 -37.37 -18.48
CA GLY A 625 -20.62 -37.78 -17.31
C GLY A 625 -19.79 -37.87 -16.02
N PRO A 626 -20.32 -37.46 -14.86
CA PRO A 626 -19.58 -37.39 -13.59
C PRO A 626 -19.04 -38.73 -13.04
N TRP A 627 -19.38 -39.86 -13.66
CA TRP A 627 -18.91 -41.20 -13.27
C TRP A 627 -17.95 -41.85 -14.27
N ALA A 628 -17.78 -41.32 -15.48
CA ALA A 628 -16.82 -41.85 -16.44
C ALA A 628 -15.36 -41.51 -16.09
N ALA A 629 -15.14 -40.61 -15.11
CA ALA A 629 -13.84 -40.38 -14.49
C ALA A 629 -13.44 -41.52 -13.52
N LEU A 630 -14.35 -42.42 -13.15
CA LEU A 630 -14.08 -43.50 -12.20
C LEU A 630 -13.36 -44.71 -12.84
N GLU A 631 -13.50 -44.91 -14.15
CA GLU A 631 -12.88 -46.04 -14.88
C GLU A 631 -11.54 -45.69 -15.54
N VAL A 632 -11.26 -44.41 -15.81
CA VAL A 632 -10.06 -43.98 -16.56
C VAL A 632 -8.83 -43.76 -15.66
N LEU A 633 -8.96 -43.86 -14.33
CA LEU A 633 -7.89 -43.60 -13.36
C LEU A 633 -7.27 -44.84 -12.71
N ASP A 634 -7.56 -46.05 -13.21
CA ASP A 634 -7.06 -47.33 -12.67
C ASP A 634 -5.63 -47.69 -13.10
N HIS A 635 -4.82 -46.75 -13.62
CA HIS A 635 -3.47 -47.05 -14.14
C HIS A 635 -2.30 -46.26 -13.55
N ASP A 636 -2.52 -45.34 -12.60
CA ASP A 636 -1.40 -44.70 -11.89
C ASP A 636 -1.71 -44.45 -10.40
N THR A 637 -1.45 -45.48 -9.59
CA THR A 637 -1.75 -45.52 -8.15
C THR A 637 -0.80 -44.70 -7.27
N SER A 638 0.12 -43.93 -7.86
CA SER A 638 1.18 -43.25 -7.10
C SER A 638 0.83 -41.82 -6.62
N LYS A 639 -0.28 -41.23 -7.08
CA LYS A 639 -0.62 -39.81 -6.79
C LYS A 639 -2.00 -39.55 -6.14
N LEU A 640 -2.71 -40.57 -5.67
CA LEU A 640 -4.06 -40.44 -5.11
C LEU A 640 -4.14 -40.72 -3.61
N GLN A 641 -3.65 -39.78 -2.80
CA GLN A 641 -3.84 -39.79 -1.34
C GLN A 641 -5.15 -39.11 -0.90
N VAL A 642 -5.78 -38.29 -1.77
CA VAL A 642 -6.92 -37.43 -1.43
C VAL A 642 -8.26 -38.18 -1.29
N TRP A 643 -8.43 -39.34 -1.91
CA TRP A 643 -9.65 -40.15 -1.75
C TRP A 643 -9.71 -40.95 -0.45
N GLN A 644 -8.59 -41.08 0.28
CA GLN A 644 -8.55 -41.82 1.55
C GLN A 644 -9.14 -41.02 2.73
N ASP A 645 -9.47 -39.75 2.52
CA ASP A 645 -9.95 -38.82 3.57
C ASP A 645 -11.42 -38.41 3.43
N LEU A 646 -12.25 -39.14 2.67
CA LEU A 646 -13.70 -38.91 2.67
C LEU A 646 -14.28 -39.32 4.04
N VAL A 647 -14.73 -38.35 4.84
CA VAL A 647 -15.35 -38.59 6.16
C VAL A 647 -16.86 -38.49 6.03
N MET A 648 -17.54 -39.63 5.94
CA MET A 648 -18.99 -39.69 6.17
C MET A 648 -19.25 -40.06 7.63
N VAL A 649 -20.06 -39.26 8.32
CA VAL A 649 -20.44 -39.52 9.72
C VAL A 649 -21.81 -40.19 9.74
N TRP A 650 -21.85 -41.46 10.15
CA TRP A 650 -23.09 -42.20 10.39
C TRP A 650 -23.63 -41.89 11.79
N PRO A 651 -24.96 -41.88 12.01
CA PRO A 651 -25.54 -41.85 13.35
C PRO A 651 -25.16 -43.16 14.10
N GLY A 652 -24.07 -43.13 14.87
CA GLY A 652 -23.64 -44.23 15.74
C GLY A 652 -22.28 -44.87 15.42
N SER A 653 -21.53 -44.44 14.40
CA SER A 653 -20.17 -44.96 14.16
C SER A 653 -19.14 -43.84 13.88
N LYS A 654 -17.94 -43.97 14.46
CA LYS A 654 -16.81 -43.02 14.34
C LYS A 654 -15.82 -43.37 13.22
N ALA A 655 -16.21 -44.19 12.24
CA ALA A 655 -15.28 -44.70 11.22
C ALA A 655 -15.24 -43.82 9.96
N ARG A 656 -14.04 -43.65 9.37
CA ARG A 656 -13.85 -43.07 8.03
C ARG A 656 -14.42 -44.04 6.98
N VAL A 657 -15.14 -43.53 5.98
CA VAL A 657 -15.78 -44.35 4.94
C VAL A 657 -15.22 -43.96 3.58
N ASP A 658 -14.39 -44.82 3.00
CA ASP A 658 -13.92 -44.61 1.62
C ASP A 658 -15.08 -44.69 0.61
N ALA A 659 -14.86 -44.19 -0.61
CA ALA A 659 -15.90 -44.18 -1.65
C ALA A 659 -16.43 -45.57 -2.02
N ARG A 660 -15.65 -46.64 -1.85
CA ARG A 660 -16.10 -48.02 -2.09
C ARG A 660 -17.07 -48.48 -1.01
N ASN A 661 -16.79 -48.16 0.24
CA ASN A 661 -17.68 -48.44 1.35
C ASN A 661 -18.97 -47.62 1.24
N ALA A 662 -18.88 -46.38 0.78
CA ALA A 662 -20.04 -45.53 0.53
C ALA A 662 -20.97 -46.12 -0.56
N ALA A 663 -20.40 -46.62 -1.65
CA ALA A 663 -21.13 -47.32 -2.70
C ALA A 663 -21.77 -48.62 -2.20
N ARG A 664 -21.07 -49.40 -1.36
CA ARG A 664 -21.62 -50.61 -0.75
C ARG A 664 -22.75 -50.31 0.22
N MET A 665 -22.56 -49.34 1.12
CA MET A 665 -23.62 -48.88 2.03
C MET A 665 -24.86 -48.44 1.27
N TYR A 666 -24.66 -47.86 0.09
CA TYR A 666 -25.74 -47.49 -0.80
C TYR A 666 -26.50 -48.69 -1.37
N GLU A 667 -25.76 -49.64 -1.95
CA GLU A 667 -26.33 -50.89 -2.48
C GLU A 667 -27.05 -51.70 -1.39
N ASP A 668 -26.48 -51.75 -0.18
CA ASP A 668 -27.08 -52.43 0.97
C ASP A 668 -28.37 -51.74 1.41
N ALA A 669 -28.39 -50.40 1.47
CA ALA A 669 -29.59 -49.62 1.82
C ALA A 669 -30.71 -49.72 0.76
N MET A 670 -30.38 -50.19 -0.45
CA MET A 670 -31.32 -50.37 -1.54
C MET A 670 -32.08 -51.70 -1.46
N CYS A 671 -31.58 -52.68 -0.69
CA CYS A 671 -32.10 -54.04 -0.62
C CYS A 671 -32.70 -54.37 0.75
N ALA A 672 -33.77 -55.17 0.75
CA ALA A 672 -34.33 -55.74 1.97
C ALA A 672 -33.36 -56.75 2.59
N GLU A 673 -33.53 -57.03 3.89
CA GLU A 673 -32.67 -57.94 4.63
C GLU A 673 -32.54 -59.30 3.91
N GLY A 674 -31.29 -59.78 3.78
CA GLY A 674 -30.99 -61.04 3.12
C GLY A 674 -30.84 -60.96 1.59
N HIS A 675 -31.11 -59.80 0.99
CA HIS A 675 -30.92 -59.53 -0.44
C HIS A 675 -29.76 -58.58 -0.69
N ALA A 676 -29.03 -58.77 -1.78
CA ALA A 676 -27.92 -57.93 -2.23
C ALA A 676 -27.80 -57.92 -3.76
N GLY A 677 -26.88 -57.09 -4.28
CA GLY A 677 -26.50 -57.06 -5.70
C GLY A 677 -27.45 -56.25 -6.59
N ILE A 678 -27.17 -56.28 -7.91
CA ILE A 678 -27.97 -55.56 -8.91
C ILE A 678 -29.43 -56.02 -8.84
N LEU A 679 -30.34 -55.04 -8.71
CA LEU A 679 -31.79 -55.27 -8.53
C LEU A 679 -32.17 -56.11 -7.29
N CYS A 680 -31.27 -56.24 -6.32
CA CYS A 680 -31.45 -57.07 -5.12
C CYS A 680 -31.75 -58.55 -5.43
N ALA A 681 -31.21 -59.03 -6.57
CA ALA A 681 -31.53 -60.34 -7.13
C ALA A 681 -30.69 -61.49 -6.53
N THR A 682 -29.69 -61.20 -5.70
CA THR A 682 -28.83 -62.21 -5.07
C THR A 682 -29.08 -62.29 -3.57
N CYS A 683 -28.97 -63.48 -2.99
CA CYS A 683 -29.03 -63.63 -1.54
C CYS A 683 -27.68 -63.29 -0.90
N MET A 684 -27.71 -62.60 0.24
CA MET A 684 -26.52 -62.32 1.03
C MET A 684 -25.88 -63.61 1.55
N PRO A 685 -24.56 -63.63 1.83
CA PRO A 685 -23.93 -64.73 2.55
C PRO A 685 -24.71 -65.09 3.83
N GLY A 686 -24.98 -66.39 4.03
CA GLY A 686 -25.82 -66.85 5.14
C GLY A 686 -27.32 -66.90 4.82
N TRP A 687 -27.72 -66.58 3.58
CA TRP A 687 -29.10 -66.69 3.09
C TRP A 687 -29.15 -67.59 1.85
N GLY A 688 -30.19 -68.41 1.75
CA GLY A 688 -30.45 -69.30 0.63
C GLY A 688 -31.65 -68.85 -0.20
N ALA A 689 -31.56 -68.99 -1.52
CA ALA A 689 -32.70 -68.77 -2.42
C ALA A 689 -33.68 -69.94 -2.26
N ILE A 690 -34.87 -69.66 -1.74
CA ILE A 690 -35.91 -70.69 -1.56
C ILE A 690 -36.92 -70.71 -2.71
N GLN A 691 -37.07 -69.58 -3.40
CA GLN A 691 -37.87 -69.39 -4.61
C GLN A 691 -37.24 -68.24 -5.43
N GLU A 692 -37.69 -68.05 -6.66
CA GLU A 692 -37.25 -66.93 -7.50
C GLU A 692 -37.46 -65.60 -6.75
N GLY A 693 -36.36 -64.88 -6.48
CA GLY A 693 -36.37 -63.60 -5.79
C GLY A 693 -36.69 -63.64 -4.29
N ARG A 694 -36.70 -64.81 -3.63
CA ARG A 694 -36.94 -64.92 -2.17
C ARG A 694 -35.76 -65.56 -1.45
N CYS A 695 -35.14 -64.80 -0.56
CA CYS A 695 -34.05 -65.26 0.30
C CYS A 695 -34.58 -65.62 1.69
N LEU A 696 -34.07 -66.71 2.26
CA LEU A 696 -34.33 -67.11 3.65
C LEU A 696 -32.99 -67.34 4.35
N SER A 697 -32.87 -66.89 5.60
CA SER A 697 -31.68 -67.15 6.41
C SER A 697 -31.45 -68.66 6.51
N CYS A 698 -30.22 -69.09 6.20
CA CYS A 698 -29.81 -70.46 6.39
C CYS A 698 -29.79 -70.78 7.89
N PRO A 699 -30.22 -71.98 8.32
CA PRO A 699 -30.10 -72.38 9.71
C PRO A 699 -28.65 -72.22 10.20
N PRO A 700 -28.43 -71.78 11.45
CA PRO A 700 -27.10 -71.84 12.04
C PRO A 700 -26.63 -73.31 12.04
N TRP A 701 -25.42 -73.54 11.55
CA TRP A 701 -24.80 -74.86 11.43
C TRP A 701 -24.38 -75.40 12.80
#